data_AF-A0A5C5X3L7-F1
#
_entry.id   AF-A0A5C5X3L7-F1
#
_cell.length_a   1.000
_cell.length_b   1.000
_cell.length_c   1.000
_cell.angle_alpha   90.00
_cell.angle_beta   90.00
_cell.angle_gamma   90.00
#
_symmetry.space_group_name_H-M   'P 1'
#
loop_
_entity.id
_entity.type
_entity.pdbx_description
1 polymer ?
#
loop_
_entity_poly.entity_id
_entity_poly.type
_entity_poly.pdbx_seq_one_letter_code
_entity_poly.pdbx_strand_id
1 'polypeptide(L)'
;MDQNPLPTKDSVTPQPIRRSLGWWVSRFGNIGLFFGTGVLLIVLLVVAQRTGWIQKGSLSAGASSDEGSEEVHTCPMHPQIRQPGPGRCPICGMALVPATSTGADLDELAVTIEPAQRRLANIKTAEVTKQPVTTILRTIGSIEIDESRQATIASYIDGRVERLFADYTGVVVESGDHLAVVYSPQLYSAQVEYVEAKQTLAKTRDSTLASVREAQTKLVANSRQRLVELGMSEEQLTELDSSGEAKSRLTIYAPIGGTVIEKLAEEGKYISAGEPIYRIANLSTVWLMLKLYPEDASRIRFGQVVKAELTSLPGKMLTGRVAFVDPRVDKSNRTVGVRVEFLNEDGELRPGDYAQATIEIPVGPQGDVFDAELAGKWISPMHPQVIRSEPGDCPICGMKLVPTSRYGYTDQPVVREESITVPRSALLMAGDRSVVYVETDPGRFEIRIVTLGPILMNEAVILDGLLVGEKVATSGNFLIDSQMQLAGKPSLIDPTKVKPKPELRNTPLDFDEIQIAQLEGETGQHIEKLYRAYFDIQRALSTDRVPEEEPVSTVEQLAEKLLAAGELPEGVREQLKVIEQNIPHLHHLTLEEARINFKLISNAIVTLATEVRGVEATTPFNHFFCPMVKQGEGDWLQAEELLRNPYFGREMLSCGELVRTIPPDANNDSSDESDEPQESDKPPETDDAVDQHGGVE
;
A
#
# COMPACT_ATOMS: atom_id res chain seq x y z
N MET A 1 2.85 -29.74 -49.51
CA MET A 1 1.65 -29.67 -48.67
C MET A 1 1.79 -28.54 -47.67
N ASP A 2 1.41 -27.30 -47.93
CA ASP A 2 1.33 -26.51 -49.16
C ASP A 2 1.45 -25.06 -48.68
N GLN A 3 2.39 -24.34 -49.29
CA GLN A 3 2.53 -22.89 -49.14
C GLN A 3 1.71 -22.24 -50.26
N ASN A 4 0.91 -21.24 -49.90
CA ASN A 4 0.04 -20.52 -50.84
C ASN A 4 0.66 -19.14 -51.16
N PRO A 5 0.97 -18.81 -52.43
CA PRO A 5 1.43 -17.48 -52.80
C PRO A 5 0.31 -16.61 -53.44
N LEU A 6 0.53 -15.29 -53.37
CA LEU A 6 -0.31 -14.20 -53.89
C LEU A 6 -0.52 -14.26 -55.42
N PRO A 7 -1.67 -13.79 -55.97
CA PRO A 7 -1.84 -13.62 -57.41
C PRO A 7 -1.55 -12.20 -57.90
N THR A 8 -0.97 -12.14 -59.10
CA THR A 8 -0.60 -10.98 -59.91
C THR A 8 -1.74 -10.44 -60.78
N LYS A 9 -1.61 -9.16 -61.17
CA LYS A 9 -2.42 -8.38 -62.11
C LYS A 9 -2.71 -9.09 -63.45
N ASP A 10 -3.97 -9.05 -63.87
CA ASP A 10 -4.39 -9.20 -65.26
C ASP A 10 -5.14 -7.96 -65.77
N SER A 11 -4.87 -7.64 -67.02
CA SER A 11 -5.33 -6.50 -67.81
C SER A 11 -6.68 -6.79 -68.48
N VAL A 12 -7.60 -5.82 -68.43
CA VAL A 12 -8.83 -5.84 -69.23
C VAL A 12 -8.97 -4.52 -69.98
N THR A 13 -8.90 -4.59 -71.31
CA THR A 13 -9.28 -3.53 -72.25
C THR A 13 -10.77 -3.63 -72.57
N PRO A 14 -11.55 -2.53 -72.55
CA PRO A 14 -12.89 -2.51 -73.14
C PRO A 14 -12.98 -1.63 -74.40
N GLN A 15 -13.83 -2.10 -75.31
CA GLN A 15 -14.18 -1.54 -76.62
C GLN A 15 -14.94 -0.20 -76.58
N PRO A 16 -14.98 0.57 -77.70
CA PRO A 16 -15.57 1.91 -77.74
C PRO A 16 -17.10 1.89 -77.96
N ILE A 17 -17.82 2.62 -77.11
CA ILE A 17 -19.26 2.87 -77.24
C ILE A 17 -19.47 4.15 -78.07
N ARG A 18 -20.14 4.02 -79.23
CA ARG A 18 -20.67 5.14 -80.02
C ARG A 18 -21.74 5.90 -79.21
N ARG A 19 -21.63 7.22 -79.09
CA ARG A 19 -22.69 8.10 -78.57
C ARG A 19 -22.97 9.25 -79.55
N SER A 20 -24.27 9.51 -79.74
CA SER A 20 -24.89 10.41 -80.72
C SER A 20 -24.81 11.90 -80.35
N LEU A 21 -24.96 12.75 -81.38
CA LEU A 21 -24.88 14.23 -81.36
C LEU A 21 -25.76 14.96 -80.31
N GLY A 22 -26.79 14.32 -79.74
CA GLY A 22 -27.69 14.95 -78.75
C GLY A 22 -27.07 15.23 -77.37
N TRP A 23 -25.92 14.61 -77.03
CA TRP A 23 -25.28 14.80 -75.72
C TRP A 23 -24.55 16.15 -75.59
N TRP A 24 -24.03 16.69 -76.70
CA TRP A 24 -23.27 17.95 -76.69
C TRP A 24 -24.15 19.20 -76.51
N VAL A 25 -25.39 19.19 -77.00
CA VAL A 25 -26.27 20.38 -76.93
C VAL A 25 -26.80 20.62 -75.51
N SER A 26 -27.05 19.58 -74.71
CA SER A 26 -27.52 19.76 -73.31
C SER A 26 -26.42 20.21 -72.34
N ARG A 27 -25.15 19.94 -72.65
CA ARG A 27 -24.03 20.21 -71.73
C ARG A 27 -23.45 21.62 -71.88
N PHE A 28 -23.62 22.25 -73.04
CA PHE A 28 -23.15 23.63 -73.28
C PHE A 28 -24.23 24.71 -73.13
N GLY A 29 -25.53 24.36 -73.24
CA GLY A 29 -26.62 25.31 -73.00
C GLY A 29 -26.65 25.86 -71.55
N ASN A 30 -26.38 25.01 -70.56
CA ASN A 30 -26.41 25.40 -69.15
C ASN A 30 -25.20 26.25 -68.71
N ILE A 31 -24.06 26.13 -69.40
CA ILE A 31 -22.86 26.92 -69.10
C ILE A 31 -23.03 28.36 -69.59
N GLY A 32 -23.63 28.56 -70.77
CA GLY A 32 -23.94 29.90 -71.28
C GLY A 32 -24.96 30.66 -70.42
N LEU A 33 -25.96 29.95 -69.88
CA LEU A 33 -26.97 30.54 -69.02
C LEU A 33 -26.38 31.01 -67.67
N PHE A 34 -25.48 30.23 -67.08
CA PHE A 34 -24.83 30.54 -65.79
C PHE A 34 -23.92 31.77 -65.88
N PHE A 35 -23.12 31.89 -66.95
CA PHE A 35 -22.30 33.07 -67.17
C PHE A 35 -23.13 34.31 -67.53
N GLY A 36 -24.21 34.14 -68.29
CA GLY A 36 -25.13 35.24 -68.61
C GLY A 36 -25.82 35.83 -67.37
N THR A 37 -26.28 34.99 -66.45
CA THR A 37 -26.90 35.43 -65.19
C THR A 37 -25.89 36.09 -64.24
N GLY A 38 -24.65 35.60 -64.18
CA GLY A 38 -23.61 36.19 -63.34
C GLY A 38 -23.22 37.61 -63.79
N VAL A 39 -23.07 37.82 -65.09
CA VAL A 39 -22.73 39.14 -65.65
C VAL A 39 -23.89 40.13 -65.46
N LEU A 40 -25.14 39.68 -65.63
CA LEU A 40 -26.33 40.52 -65.41
C LEU A 40 -26.44 40.98 -63.94
N LEU A 41 -26.11 40.10 -62.98
CA LEU A 41 -26.12 40.41 -61.55
C LEU A 41 -25.06 41.46 -61.19
N ILE A 42 -23.85 41.34 -61.74
CA ILE A 42 -22.76 42.31 -61.50
C ILE A 42 -23.12 43.68 -62.10
N VAL A 43 -23.69 43.70 -63.31
CA VAL A 43 -24.14 44.95 -63.95
C VAL A 43 -25.27 45.60 -63.15
N LEU A 44 -26.24 44.82 -62.66
CA LEU A 44 -27.31 45.33 -61.79
C LEU A 44 -26.78 45.87 -60.46
N LEU A 45 -25.76 45.24 -59.87
CA LEU A 45 -25.13 45.70 -58.62
C LEU A 45 -24.38 47.03 -58.82
N VAL A 46 -23.70 47.19 -59.96
CA VAL A 46 -23.02 48.44 -60.33
C VAL A 46 -24.03 49.56 -60.63
N VAL A 47 -25.15 49.25 -61.28
CA VAL A 47 -26.24 50.23 -61.52
C VAL A 47 -26.95 50.60 -60.22
N ALA A 48 -27.16 49.67 -59.30
CA ALA A 48 -27.76 49.91 -57.99
C ALA A 48 -26.88 50.78 -57.08
N GLN A 49 -25.55 50.63 -57.14
CA GLN A 49 -24.60 51.50 -56.44
C GLN A 49 -24.55 52.91 -57.02
N ARG A 50 -24.71 53.06 -58.35
CA ARG A 50 -24.60 54.36 -59.04
C ARG A 50 -25.90 55.18 -59.03
N THR A 51 -27.05 54.53 -58.89
CA THR A 51 -28.37 55.19 -58.83
C THR A 51 -28.85 55.48 -57.40
N GLY A 52 -28.01 55.22 -56.39
CA GLY A 52 -28.25 55.63 -55.00
C GLY A 52 -29.30 54.79 -54.25
N TRP A 53 -29.66 53.61 -54.78
CA TRP A 53 -30.63 52.70 -54.13
C TRP A 53 -30.02 51.86 -53.00
N ILE A 54 -28.69 51.84 -52.85
CA ILE A 54 -28.00 51.21 -51.71
C ILE A 54 -27.37 52.33 -50.88
N GLN A 55 -28.02 52.64 -49.75
CA GLN A 55 -27.53 53.57 -48.75
C GLN A 55 -26.29 52.97 -48.09
N LYS A 56 -25.17 53.72 -48.06
CA LYS A 56 -23.97 53.33 -47.31
C LYS A 56 -24.37 53.16 -45.84
N GLY A 57 -24.43 51.93 -45.37
CA GLY A 57 -24.46 51.63 -43.94
C GLY A 57 -23.13 52.08 -43.33
N SER A 58 -23.12 53.30 -42.78
CA SER A 58 -22.12 53.72 -41.82
C SER A 58 -22.36 52.93 -40.54
N LEU A 59 -21.53 51.93 -40.28
CA LEU A 59 -21.37 51.40 -38.93
C LEU A 59 -20.80 52.54 -38.08
N SER A 60 -21.70 53.17 -37.33
CA SER A 60 -21.36 53.94 -36.14
C SER A 60 -20.68 52.98 -35.19
N ALA A 61 -19.36 53.08 -35.10
CA ALA A 61 -18.65 52.73 -33.89
C ALA A 61 -19.18 53.67 -32.80
N GLY A 62 -20.10 53.18 -31.98
CA GLY A 62 -20.29 53.74 -30.66
C GLY A 62 -19.01 53.49 -29.88
N ALA A 63 -18.32 54.57 -29.53
CA ALA A 63 -17.27 54.53 -28.52
C ALA A 63 -17.93 54.16 -27.19
N SER A 64 -17.91 52.88 -26.82
CA SER A 64 -17.71 52.50 -25.43
C SER A 64 -16.20 52.47 -25.22
N SER A 65 -15.72 53.39 -24.40
CA SER A 65 -14.42 53.33 -23.77
C SER A 65 -14.33 52.01 -22.99
N ASP A 66 -13.68 51.03 -23.58
CA ASP A 66 -13.13 49.89 -22.84
C ASP A 66 -11.61 50.09 -22.87
N GLU A 67 -11.03 50.22 -21.69
CA GLU A 67 -9.61 50.48 -21.49
C GLU A 67 -8.79 49.29 -22.03
N GLY A 68 -7.65 49.59 -22.66
CA GLY A 68 -6.90 48.65 -23.47
C GLY A 68 -6.43 47.40 -22.74
N SER A 69 -6.79 46.23 -23.27
CA SER A 69 -6.03 45.01 -23.07
C SER A 69 -4.88 44.97 -24.08
N GLU A 70 -3.67 45.27 -23.65
CA GLU A 70 -2.46 45.12 -24.49
C GLU A 70 -2.29 43.65 -24.94
N GLU A 71 -2.24 43.41 -26.25
CA GLU A 71 -2.01 42.07 -26.82
C GLU A 71 -0.56 41.61 -26.53
N VAL A 72 -0.40 40.78 -25.50
CA VAL A 72 0.92 40.27 -25.10
C VAL A 72 1.37 39.12 -26.01
N HIS A 73 2.53 39.27 -26.62
CA HIS A 73 3.19 38.27 -27.46
C HIS A 73 4.31 37.57 -26.68
N THR A 74 4.47 36.25 -26.87
CA THR A 74 5.48 35.44 -26.17
C THR A 74 6.30 34.54 -27.12
N CYS A 75 7.47 34.11 -26.66
CA CYS A 75 8.35 33.22 -27.42
C CYS A 75 8.07 31.75 -27.06
N PRO A 76 7.82 30.85 -28.04
CA PRO A 76 7.54 29.43 -27.76
C PRO A 76 8.65 28.70 -27.00
N MET A 77 9.89 29.20 -27.08
CA MET A 77 11.06 28.62 -26.42
C MET A 77 11.49 29.34 -25.13
N HIS A 78 11.05 30.59 -24.93
CA HIS A 78 11.40 31.39 -23.75
C HIS A 78 10.14 32.14 -23.25
N PRO A 79 9.20 31.43 -22.57
CA PRO A 79 7.89 31.97 -22.22
C PRO A 79 7.92 33.16 -21.24
N GLN A 80 9.07 33.35 -20.57
CA GLN A 80 9.34 34.47 -19.67
C GLN A 80 9.44 35.81 -20.41
N ILE A 81 9.69 35.80 -21.73
CA ILE A 81 9.70 37.00 -22.55
C ILE A 81 8.28 37.29 -23.00
N ARG A 82 7.71 38.37 -22.47
CA ARG A 82 6.38 38.90 -22.81
C ARG A 82 6.54 40.33 -23.31
N GLN A 83 6.04 40.62 -24.50
CA GLN A 83 6.11 41.96 -25.09
C GLN A 83 4.71 42.41 -25.55
N PRO A 84 4.37 43.70 -25.44
CA PRO A 84 3.05 44.22 -25.82
C PRO A 84 2.81 44.30 -27.34
N GLY A 85 3.67 43.67 -28.17
CA GLY A 85 3.53 43.68 -29.62
C GLY A 85 4.39 42.65 -30.34
N PRO A 86 4.18 42.46 -31.65
CA PRO A 86 4.92 41.49 -32.45
C PRO A 86 6.40 41.88 -32.53
N GLY A 87 7.28 40.93 -32.16
CA GLY A 87 8.71 41.16 -32.07
C GLY A 87 9.52 39.87 -32.26
N ARG A 88 10.83 39.93 -32.02
CA ARG A 88 11.68 38.74 -31.95
C ARG A 88 12.19 38.56 -30.54
N CYS A 89 12.26 37.31 -30.09
CA CYS A 89 12.82 36.98 -28.80
C CYS A 89 14.29 37.45 -28.73
N PRO A 90 14.70 38.24 -27.71
CA PRO A 90 16.07 38.71 -27.57
C PRO A 90 17.05 37.60 -27.19
N ILE A 91 16.54 36.42 -26.76
CA ILE A 91 17.37 35.27 -26.37
C ILE A 91 17.65 34.37 -27.59
N CYS A 92 16.61 33.94 -28.31
CA CYS A 92 16.76 32.98 -29.42
C CYS A 92 16.47 33.54 -30.82
N GLY A 93 16.05 34.79 -30.95
CA GLY A 93 15.82 35.45 -32.23
C GLY A 93 14.59 35.00 -33.03
N MET A 94 13.77 34.09 -32.50
CA MET A 94 12.53 33.63 -33.14
C MET A 94 11.40 34.68 -32.99
N ALA A 95 10.45 34.69 -33.93
CA ALA A 95 9.30 35.60 -33.89
C ALA A 95 8.38 35.27 -32.69
N LEU A 96 7.93 36.30 -31.99
CA LEU A 96 6.96 36.19 -30.91
C LEU A 96 5.57 35.93 -31.49
N VAL A 97 4.83 35.04 -30.84
CA VAL A 97 3.45 34.66 -31.21
C VAL A 97 2.46 35.25 -30.21
N PRO A 98 1.25 35.65 -30.63
CA PRO A 98 0.25 36.21 -29.72
C PRO A 98 -0.13 35.17 -28.66
N ALA A 99 -0.08 35.55 -27.39
CA ALA A 99 -0.56 34.70 -26.31
C ALA A 99 -2.09 34.74 -26.35
N THR A 100 -2.73 33.60 -26.62
CA THR A 100 -4.19 33.49 -26.63
C THR A 100 -4.73 33.77 -25.23
N SER A 101 -5.39 34.92 -25.06
CA SER A 101 -6.26 35.21 -23.93
C SER A 101 -7.55 34.38 -24.09
N THR A 102 -7.56 33.19 -23.51
CA THR A 102 -8.85 32.59 -23.12
C THR A 102 -9.28 33.27 -21.83
N GLY A 103 -10.53 33.75 -21.82
CA GLY A 103 -11.06 34.67 -20.83
C GLY A 103 -10.81 34.27 -19.38
N ALA A 104 -10.65 35.29 -18.54
CA ALA A 104 -10.68 35.16 -17.11
C ALA A 104 -12.02 34.54 -16.68
N ASP A 105 -12.00 33.25 -16.32
CA ASP A 105 -12.72 32.72 -15.15
C ASP A 105 -12.17 31.34 -14.74
N LEU A 106 -11.53 31.33 -13.57
CA LEU A 106 -11.60 30.30 -12.52
C LEU A 106 -11.13 28.84 -12.70
N ASP A 107 -10.28 28.46 -13.67
CA ASP A 107 -9.58 27.17 -13.50
C ASP A 107 -8.15 27.10 -14.04
N GLU A 108 -7.21 27.52 -13.20
CA GLU A 108 -5.77 27.42 -13.46
C GLU A 108 -5.29 25.96 -13.51
N LEU A 109 -6.08 25.00 -13.03
CA LEU A 109 -5.74 23.58 -12.91
C LEU A 109 -6.30 22.68 -14.03
N ALA A 110 -7.08 23.23 -14.98
CA ALA A 110 -7.74 22.42 -16.01
C ALA A 110 -7.46 22.85 -17.46
N VAL A 111 -7.53 21.92 -18.40
CA VAL A 111 -7.51 22.18 -19.85
C VAL A 111 -8.73 21.55 -20.53
N THR A 112 -9.28 22.25 -21.53
CA THR A 112 -10.37 21.73 -22.35
C THR A 112 -9.83 21.22 -23.68
N ILE A 113 -10.22 20.02 -24.07
CA ILE A 113 -9.82 19.33 -25.30
C ILE A 113 -11.06 19.12 -26.15
N GLU A 114 -11.01 19.59 -27.40
CA GLU A 114 -12.14 19.45 -28.31
C GLU A 114 -12.43 17.97 -28.65
N PRO A 115 -13.70 17.59 -28.89
CA PRO A 115 -14.06 16.21 -29.23
C PRO A 115 -13.31 15.63 -30.44
N ALA A 116 -12.97 16.46 -31.44
CA ALA A 116 -12.20 16.03 -32.60
C ALA A 116 -10.74 15.73 -32.21
N GLN A 117 -10.11 16.60 -31.42
CA GLN A 117 -8.76 16.41 -30.90
C GLN A 117 -8.69 15.17 -30.00
N ARG A 118 -9.68 14.97 -29.13
CA ARG A 118 -9.79 13.78 -28.26
C ARG A 118 -9.78 12.47 -29.07
N ARG A 119 -10.54 12.43 -30.17
CA ARG A 119 -10.59 11.24 -31.06
C ARG A 119 -9.26 11.01 -31.78
N LEU A 120 -8.62 12.07 -32.28
CA LEU A 120 -7.33 11.98 -32.95
C LEU A 120 -6.21 11.55 -32.00
N ALA A 121 -6.25 12.06 -30.76
CA ALA A 121 -5.31 11.74 -29.69
C ALA A 121 -5.60 10.40 -29.00
N ASN A 122 -6.70 9.72 -29.35
CA ASN A 122 -7.15 8.46 -28.74
C ASN A 122 -7.21 8.53 -27.20
N ILE A 123 -7.65 9.67 -26.66
CA ILE A 123 -7.76 9.87 -25.21
C ILE A 123 -8.89 9.01 -24.67
N LYS A 124 -8.57 8.12 -23.74
CA LYS A 124 -9.50 7.22 -23.06
C LYS A 124 -9.52 7.55 -21.58
N THR A 125 -10.66 7.30 -20.95
CA THR A 125 -10.82 7.44 -19.50
C THR A 125 -11.29 6.13 -18.88
N ALA A 126 -10.97 5.95 -17.60
CA ALA A 126 -11.49 4.88 -16.75
C ALA A 126 -11.99 5.48 -15.44
N GLU A 127 -12.89 4.77 -14.78
CA GLU A 127 -13.46 5.19 -13.52
C GLU A 127 -12.56 4.79 -12.35
N VAL A 128 -12.44 5.69 -11.36
CA VAL A 128 -11.76 5.45 -10.10
C VAL A 128 -12.62 4.51 -9.27
N THR A 129 -12.10 3.33 -8.93
CA THR A 129 -12.85 2.31 -8.20
C THR A 129 -12.25 2.09 -6.83
N LYS A 130 -13.11 1.75 -5.87
CA LYS A 130 -12.69 1.28 -4.54
C LYS A 130 -12.81 -0.23 -4.53
N GLN A 131 -11.71 -0.93 -4.27
CA GLN A 131 -11.72 -2.39 -4.21
C GLN A 131 -10.67 -2.93 -3.24
N PRO A 132 -10.86 -4.14 -2.69
CA PRO A 132 -9.84 -4.83 -1.92
C PRO A 132 -8.63 -5.12 -2.80
N VAL A 133 -7.45 -4.70 -2.35
CA VAL A 133 -6.24 -4.87 -3.13
C VAL A 133 -5.38 -6.01 -2.57
N THR A 134 -4.94 -6.89 -3.46
CA THR A 134 -3.94 -7.93 -3.15
C THR A 134 -2.69 -7.70 -4.00
N THR A 135 -1.54 -7.65 -3.34
CA THR A 135 -0.23 -7.69 -3.98
C THR A 135 0.18 -9.13 -4.23
N ILE A 136 0.77 -9.39 -5.39
CA ILE A 136 1.34 -10.68 -5.72
C ILE A 136 2.85 -10.60 -5.54
N LEU A 137 3.38 -11.28 -4.53
CA LEU A 137 4.81 -11.43 -4.33
C LEU A 137 5.30 -12.62 -5.16
N ARG A 138 6.19 -12.36 -6.11
CA ARG A 138 6.90 -13.38 -6.87
C ARG A 138 8.31 -13.51 -6.31
N THR A 139 8.68 -14.73 -5.95
CA THR A 139 10.01 -15.02 -5.42
C THR A 139 10.52 -16.34 -5.99
N ILE A 140 11.77 -16.65 -5.69
CA ILE A 140 12.39 -17.93 -5.98
C ILE A 140 12.78 -18.61 -4.67
N GLY A 141 12.79 -19.92 -4.70
CA GLY A 141 13.31 -20.74 -3.62
C GLY A 141 13.96 -22.00 -4.13
N SER A 142 14.60 -22.71 -3.22
CA SER A 142 15.17 -24.03 -3.46
C SER A 142 14.41 -25.08 -2.67
N ILE A 143 14.24 -26.25 -3.28
CA ILE A 143 13.76 -27.44 -2.57
C ILE A 143 14.89 -27.95 -1.69
N GLU A 144 14.62 -28.15 -0.42
CA GLU A 144 15.56 -28.64 0.59
C GLU A 144 14.95 -29.83 1.33
N ILE A 145 15.84 -30.58 1.97
CA ILE A 145 15.47 -31.77 2.74
C ILE A 145 14.80 -31.32 4.04
N ASP A 146 13.79 -32.05 4.47
CA ASP A 146 13.25 -31.91 5.82
C ASP A 146 14.29 -32.41 6.83
N GLU A 147 14.98 -31.48 7.50
CA GLU A 147 16.00 -31.76 8.50
C GLU A 147 15.46 -32.58 9.69
N SER A 148 14.15 -32.48 9.98
CA SER A 148 13.52 -33.26 11.06
C SER A 148 13.40 -34.74 10.72
N ARG A 149 13.50 -35.10 9.43
CA ARG A 149 13.43 -36.47 8.90
C ARG A 149 14.76 -36.96 8.35
N GLN A 150 15.85 -36.36 8.79
CA GLN A 150 17.21 -36.74 8.44
C GLN A 150 17.90 -37.42 9.63
N ALA A 151 18.57 -38.55 9.38
CA ALA A 151 19.44 -39.22 10.35
C ALA A 151 20.85 -39.36 9.80
N THR A 152 21.85 -39.09 10.65
CA THR A 152 23.26 -39.41 10.36
C THR A 152 23.58 -40.74 11.04
N ILE A 153 24.00 -41.72 10.26
CA ILE A 153 24.38 -43.05 10.74
C ILE A 153 25.87 -43.04 10.99
N ALA A 154 26.27 -43.14 12.25
CA ALA A 154 27.66 -43.16 12.66
C ALA A 154 28.07 -44.56 13.16
N SER A 155 29.37 -44.83 13.15
CA SER A 155 29.89 -46.06 13.76
C SER A 155 29.80 -45.99 15.27
N TYR A 156 29.33 -47.06 15.92
CA TYR A 156 29.39 -47.20 17.38
C TYR A 156 30.74 -47.73 17.86
N ILE A 157 31.58 -48.21 16.95
CA ILE A 157 32.82 -48.94 17.24
C ILE A 157 33.95 -48.50 16.34
N ASP A 158 35.17 -48.63 16.85
CA ASP A 158 36.36 -48.54 16.02
C ASP A 158 36.50 -49.80 15.17
N GLY A 159 36.73 -49.64 13.88
CA GLY A 159 36.88 -50.78 13.00
C GLY A 159 37.15 -50.43 11.55
N ARG A 160 37.39 -51.46 10.75
CA ARG A 160 37.58 -51.32 9.30
C ARG A 160 36.29 -51.67 8.57
N VAL A 161 35.82 -50.78 7.70
CA VAL A 161 34.69 -51.03 6.81
C VAL A 161 35.12 -52.10 5.81
N GLU A 162 34.51 -53.27 5.86
CA GLU A 162 34.79 -54.35 4.90
C GLU A 162 33.87 -54.27 3.70
N ARG A 163 32.61 -53.89 3.90
CA ARG A 163 31.61 -53.83 2.84
C ARG A 163 30.56 -52.78 3.12
N LEU A 164 30.14 -52.08 2.08
CA LEU A 164 29.03 -51.14 2.06
C LEU A 164 27.94 -51.73 1.16
N PHE A 165 26.73 -51.88 1.69
CA PHE A 165 25.60 -52.40 0.92
C PHE A 165 24.90 -51.28 0.13
N ALA A 166 24.86 -50.06 0.69
CA ALA A 166 24.50 -48.86 -0.04
C ALA A 166 25.77 -48.19 -0.58
N ASP A 167 26.16 -48.54 -1.80
CA ASP A 167 27.45 -48.16 -2.40
C ASP A 167 27.42 -46.83 -3.16
N TYR A 168 26.25 -46.26 -3.44
CA TYR A 168 26.08 -44.94 -4.05
C TYR A 168 24.98 -44.10 -3.38
N THR A 169 24.99 -42.78 -3.62
CA THR A 169 23.95 -41.87 -3.15
C THR A 169 22.68 -42.00 -3.98
N GLY A 170 21.51 -41.90 -3.35
CA GLY A 170 20.20 -42.09 -3.98
C GLY A 170 19.59 -43.49 -3.77
N VAL A 171 20.29 -44.41 -3.12
CA VAL A 171 19.75 -45.72 -2.73
C VAL A 171 18.63 -45.51 -1.71
N VAL A 172 17.47 -46.15 -1.94
CA VAL A 172 16.37 -46.20 -0.97
C VAL A 172 16.59 -47.39 -0.05
N VAL A 173 16.46 -47.16 1.25
CA VAL A 173 16.62 -48.15 2.31
C VAL A 173 15.40 -48.15 3.22
N GLU A 174 15.00 -49.33 3.68
CA GLU A 174 13.97 -49.50 4.71
C GLU A 174 14.61 -49.57 6.10
N SER A 175 13.80 -49.35 7.15
CA SER A 175 14.27 -49.54 8.52
C SER A 175 14.61 -51.02 8.73
N GLY A 176 15.80 -51.30 9.25
CA GLY A 176 16.33 -52.65 9.43
C GLY A 176 17.18 -53.17 8.27
N ASP A 177 17.34 -52.43 7.17
CA ASP A 177 18.21 -52.86 6.08
C ASP A 177 19.70 -52.87 6.47
N HIS A 178 20.46 -53.81 5.88
CA HIS A 178 21.91 -53.85 6.03
C HIS A 178 22.56 -52.66 5.33
N LEU A 179 23.32 -51.83 6.06
CA LEU A 179 24.01 -50.67 5.49
C LEU A 179 25.50 -50.92 5.29
N ALA A 180 26.19 -51.42 6.32
CA ALA A 180 27.63 -51.63 6.29
C ALA A 180 28.05 -52.83 7.14
N VAL A 181 29.17 -53.46 6.78
CA VAL A 181 29.86 -54.47 7.59
C VAL A 181 31.17 -53.89 8.08
N VAL A 182 31.35 -53.84 9.39
CA VAL A 182 32.56 -53.31 10.05
C VAL A 182 33.26 -54.43 10.80
N TYR A 183 34.54 -54.64 10.49
CA TYR A 183 35.41 -55.50 11.26
C TYR A 183 35.96 -54.73 12.46
N SER A 184 35.69 -55.20 13.68
CA SER A 184 36.20 -54.58 14.91
C SER A 184 36.86 -55.61 15.83
N PRO A 185 38.19 -55.51 16.03
CA PRO A 185 38.89 -56.32 17.02
C PRO A 185 38.40 -56.09 18.45
N GLN A 186 38.04 -54.85 18.78
CA GLN A 186 37.56 -54.47 20.11
C GLN A 186 36.23 -55.14 20.43
N LEU A 187 35.30 -55.13 19.47
CA LEU A 187 34.02 -55.81 19.62
C LEU A 187 34.21 -57.32 19.76
N TYR A 188 35.07 -57.93 18.94
CA TYR A 188 35.36 -59.36 19.04
C TYR A 188 35.87 -59.75 20.42
N SER A 189 36.83 -58.99 20.95
CA SER A 189 37.36 -59.15 22.31
C SER A 189 36.25 -59.09 23.37
N ALA A 190 35.37 -58.08 23.29
CA ALA A 190 34.26 -57.92 24.22
C ALA A 190 33.24 -59.08 24.13
N GLN A 191 32.98 -59.61 22.94
CA GLN A 191 32.08 -60.76 22.75
C GLN A 191 32.67 -62.05 23.35
N VAL A 192 33.97 -62.30 23.14
CA VAL A 192 34.66 -63.45 23.75
C VAL A 192 34.58 -63.36 25.28
N GLU A 193 34.86 -62.19 25.85
CA GLU A 193 34.76 -61.95 27.29
C GLU A 193 33.35 -62.24 27.84
N TYR A 194 32.31 -61.78 27.13
CA TYR A 194 30.91 -62.04 27.51
C TYR A 194 30.55 -63.53 27.46
N VAL A 195 30.91 -64.22 26.36
CA VAL A 195 30.64 -65.65 26.19
C VAL A 195 31.37 -66.48 27.26
N GLU A 196 32.64 -66.17 27.55
CA GLU A 196 33.43 -66.85 28.59
C GLU A 196 32.84 -66.62 29.99
N ALA A 197 32.44 -65.37 30.31
CA ALA A 197 31.78 -65.06 31.57
C ALA A 197 30.47 -65.84 31.73
N LYS A 198 29.67 -65.94 30.66
CA LYS A 198 28.40 -66.69 30.66
C LYS A 198 28.64 -68.20 30.84
N GLN A 199 29.62 -68.77 30.14
CA GLN A 199 30.00 -70.17 30.30
C GLN A 199 30.50 -70.47 31.73
N THR A 200 31.27 -69.55 32.31
CA THR A 200 31.77 -69.67 33.70
C THR A 200 30.61 -69.63 34.70
N LEU A 201 29.67 -68.71 34.54
CA LEU A 201 28.46 -68.64 35.37
C LEU A 201 27.63 -69.94 35.27
N ALA A 202 27.49 -70.51 34.06
CA ALA A 202 26.79 -71.77 33.84
C ALA A 202 27.47 -72.96 34.55
N LYS A 203 28.81 -73.04 34.51
CA LYS A 203 29.61 -74.06 35.23
C LYS A 203 29.59 -73.87 36.74
N THR A 204 29.44 -72.63 37.22
CA THR A 204 29.40 -72.26 38.64
C THR A 204 28.02 -72.53 39.29
N ARG A 205 27.04 -73.04 38.54
CA ARG A 205 25.75 -73.44 39.09
C ARG A 205 25.88 -74.47 40.22
N ASP A 206 26.88 -75.34 40.15
CA ASP A 206 27.06 -76.49 41.06
C ASP A 206 28.11 -76.31 42.17
N SER A 207 28.93 -75.25 42.17
CA SER A 207 30.05 -75.08 43.15
C SER A 207 29.97 -73.83 44.03
N THR A 208 29.73 -74.07 45.33
CA THR A 208 30.17 -73.39 46.57
C THR A 208 30.41 -71.86 46.57
N LEU A 209 29.61 -71.15 47.39
CA LEU A 209 29.57 -69.72 47.78
C LEU A 209 28.67 -68.78 46.95
N ALA A 210 27.65 -68.24 47.61
CA ALA A 210 26.71 -67.26 47.04
C ALA A 210 27.40 -65.97 46.55
N SER A 211 28.47 -65.55 47.23
CA SER A 211 29.27 -64.38 46.86
C SER A 211 29.98 -64.55 45.50
N VAL A 212 30.44 -65.77 45.19
CA VAL A 212 31.08 -66.07 43.90
C VAL A 212 30.05 -66.02 42.78
N ARG A 213 28.86 -66.59 43.00
CA ARG A 213 27.75 -66.53 42.04
C ARG A 213 27.30 -65.09 41.78
N GLU A 214 27.19 -64.27 42.82
CA GLU A 214 26.83 -62.85 42.69
C GLU A 214 27.87 -62.09 41.86
N ALA A 215 29.17 -62.29 42.14
CA ALA A 215 30.25 -61.66 41.38
C ALA A 215 30.21 -62.06 39.89
N GLN A 216 30.01 -63.34 39.59
CA GLN A 216 29.89 -63.84 38.22
C GLN A 216 28.64 -63.31 37.51
N THR A 217 27.52 -63.18 38.24
CA THR A 217 26.29 -62.60 37.68
C THR A 217 26.49 -61.13 37.32
N LYS A 218 27.16 -60.35 38.19
CA LYS A 218 27.52 -58.96 37.89
C LYS A 218 28.49 -58.86 36.72
N LEU A 219 29.46 -59.78 36.60
CA LEU A 219 30.39 -59.80 35.47
C LEU A 219 29.64 -60.00 34.15
N VAL A 220 28.76 -61.00 34.06
CA VAL A 220 27.94 -61.23 32.86
C VAL A 220 27.08 -60.01 32.53
N ALA A 221 26.46 -59.39 33.54
CA ALA A 221 25.65 -58.18 33.35
C ALA A 221 26.49 -57.01 32.82
N ASN A 222 27.68 -56.77 33.39
CA ASN A 222 28.59 -55.70 32.96
C ASN A 222 29.15 -55.94 31.56
N SER A 223 29.53 -57.18 31.24
CA SER A 223 29.99 -57.55 29.90
C SER A 223 28.86 -57.42 28.86
N ARG A 224 27.62 -57.76 29.22
CA ARG A 224 26.44 -57.52 28.36
C ARG A 224 26.24 -56.02 28.13
N GLN A 225 26.27 -55.21 29.19
CA GLN A 225 26.13 -53.76 29.07
C GLN A 225 27.21 -53.19 28.16
N ARG A 226 28.47 -53.63 28.31
CA ARG A 226 29.57 -53.21 27.44
C ARG A 226 29.30 -53.49 25.96
N LEU A 227 28.69 -54.62 25.61
CA LEU A 227 28.32 -54.92 24.22
C LEU A 227 27.21 -54.01 23.70
N VAL A 228 26.24 -53.65 24.55
CA VAL A 228 25.20 -52.65 24.22
C VAL A 228 25.84 -51.28 23.97
N GLU A 229 26.78 -50.85 24.82
CA GLU A 229 27.52 -49.59 24.63
C GLU A 229 28.35 -49.58 23.34
N LEU A 230 28.83 -50.75 22.89
CA LEU A 230 29.50 -50.93 21.60
C LEU A 230 28.52 -51.07 20.42
N GLY A 231 27.23 -50.81 20.64
CA GLY A 231 26.23 -50.71 19.59
C GLY A 231 25.66 -52.04 19.07
N MET A 232 25.81 -53.16 19.81
CA MET A 232 25.06 -54.38 19.47
C MET A 232 23.58 -54.23 19.81
N SER A 233 22.70 -54.60 18.87
CA SER A 233 21.26 -54.65 19.11
C SER A 233 20.88 -55.81 20.04
N GLU A 234 19.71 -55.72 20.67
CA GLU A 234 19.15 -56.80 21.50
C GLU A 234 18.96 -58.11 20.71
N GLU A 235 18.66 -58.01 19.42
CA GLU A 235 18.56 -59.15 18.50
C GLU A 235 19.93 -59.80 18.27
N GLN A 236 20.97 -58.99 18.04
CA GLN A 236 22.35 -59.47 17.88
C GLN A 236 22.89 -60.10 19.17
N LEU A 237 22.52 -59.56 20.33
CA LEU A 237 22.86 -60.15 21.63
C LEU A 237 22.16 -61.49 21.85
N THR A 238 20.88 -61.60 21.46
CA THR A 238 20.12 -62.86 21.53
C THR A 238 20.73 -63.91 20.58
N GLU A 239 21.19 -63.49 19.41
CA GLU A 239 21.91 -64.35 18.47
C GLU A 239 23.25 -64.84 19.08
N LEU A 240 24.04 -63.95 19.68
CA LEU A 240 25.28 -64.31 20.39
C LEU A 240 25.00 -65.26 21.56
N ASP A 241 23.90 -65.04 22.28
CA ASP A 241 23.47 -65.86 23.40
C ASP A 241 23.11 -67.29 23.00
N SER A 242 22.50 -67.45 21.82
CA SER A 242 22.06 -68.73 21.27
C SER A 242 23.18 -69.50 20.56
N SER A 243 24.03 -68.79 19.82
CA SER A 243 25.15 -69.37 19.05
C SER A 243 26.37 -69.68 19.92
N GLY A 244 26.65 -68.83 20.92
CA GLY A 244 27.87 -68.92 21.73
C GLY A 244 29.16 -68.63 20.95
N GLU A 245 29.06 -68.07 19.74
CA GLU A 245 30.21 -67.80 18.86
C GLU A 245 30.43 -66.30 18.70
N ALA A 246 31.61 -65.83 19.09
CA ALA A 246 32.01 -64.43 18.87
C ALA A 246 32.30 -64.19 17.37
N LYS A 247 31.72 -63.12 16.83
CA LYS A 247 31.90 -62.68 15.44
C LYS A 247 32.72 -61.39 15.40
N SER A 248 33.74 -61.37 14.58
CA SER A 248 34.61 -60.19 14.41
C SER A 248 34.05 -59.11 13.48
N ARG A 249 32.92 -59.39 12.83
CA ARG A 249 32.22 -58.49 11.90
C ARG A 249 30.87 -58.12 12.49
N LEU A 250 30.58 -56.82 12.55
CA LEU A 250 29.29 -56.29 12.93
C LEU A 250 28.60 -55.71 11.69
N THR A 251 27.34 -56.07 11.53
CA THR A 251 26.48 -55.43 10.51
C THR A 251 25.77 -54.25 11.16
N ILE A 252 25.89 -53.08 10.53
CA ILE A 252 25.18 -51.86 10.90
C ILE A 252 23.89 -51.80 10.10
N TYR A 253 22.77 -51.58 10.80
CA TYR A 253 21.43 -51.52 10.22
C TYR A 253 20.92 -50.08 10.10
N ALA A 254 19.97 -49.86 9.21
CA ALA A 254 19.27 -48.58 9.07
C ALA A 254 18.25 -48.38 10.21
N PRO A 255 18.38 -47.33 11.06
CA PRO A 255 17.39 -47.05 12.10
C PRO A 255 16.08 -46.49 11.53
N ILE A 256 16.15 -45.78 10.41
CA ILE A 256 15.00 -45.18 9.71
C ILE A 256 15.02 -45.57 8.23
N GLY A 257 13.84 -45.64 7.62
CA GLY A 257 13.71 -45.74 6.17
C GLY A 257 13.86 -44.38 5.49
N GLY A 258 14.44 -44.37 4.30
CA GLY A 258 14.63 -43.15 3.50
C GLY A 258 15.60 -43.35 2.35
N THR A 259 16.14 -42.26 1.84
CA THR A 259 17.11 -42.24 0.74
C THR A 259 18.48 -41.83 1.27
N VAL A 260 19.55 -42.53 0.84
CA VAL A 260 20.93 -42.18 1.17
C VAL A 260 21.32 -40.90 0.43
N ILE A 261 21.42 -39.78 1.15
CA ILE A 261 21.75 -38.47 0.59
C ILE A 261 23.27 -38.33 0.43
N GLU A 262 24.01 -38.79 1.44
CA GLU A 262 25.46 -38.73 1.46
C GLU A 262 26.06 -40.07 1.90
N LYS A 263 27.12 -40.48 1.20
CA LYS A 263 27.98 -41.61 1.58
C LYS A 263 29.34 -41.05 1.99
N LEU A 264 29.65 -41.15 3.29
CA LEU A 264 30.85 -40.56 3.89
C LEU A 264 31.95 -41.60 4.11
N ALA A 265 31.57 -42.86 4.37
CA ALA A 265 32.52 -43.96 4.49
C ALA A 265 32.96 -44.54 3.13
N GLU A 266 34.17 -45.10 3.10
CA GLU A 266 34.70 -45.86 1.97
C GLU A 266 35.08 -47.27 2.40
N GLU A 267 34.84 -48.25 1.52
CA GLU A 267 35.26 -49.63 1.76
C GLU A 267 36.78 -49.72 1.92
N GLY A 268 37.22 -50.52 2.90
CA GLY A 268 38.63 -50.72 3.24
C GLY A 268 39.21 -49.67 4.21
N LYS A 269 38.53 -48.53 4.43
CA LYS A 269 38.99 -47.52 5.40
C LYS A 269 38.70 -47.94 6.84
N TYR A 270 39.56 -47.47 7.74
CA TYR A 270 39.33 -47.55 9.17
C TYR A 270 38.48 -46.35 9.60
N ILE A 271 37.42 -46.61 10.37
CA ILE A 271 36.52 -45.61 10.93
C ILE A 271 36.57 -45.68 12.46
N SER A 272 36.43 -44.52 13.09
CA SER A 272 36.38 -44.39 14.55
C SER A 272 34.95 -44.38 15.06
N ALA A 273 34.75 -44.70 16.34
CA ALA A 273 33.47 -44.51 17.00
C ALA A 273 33.03 -43.04 16.92
N GLY A 274 31.77 -42.82 16.51
CA GLY A 274 31.19 -41.51 16.23
C GLY A 274 31.44 -40.98 14.81
N GLU A 275 32.29 -41.63 14.01
CA GLU A 275 32.53 -41.22 12.62
C GLU A 275 31.31 -41.54 11.75
N PRO A 276 30.80 -40.56 10.97
CA PRO A 276 29.60 -40.75 10.15
C PRO A 276 29.89 -41.62 8.92
N ILE A 277 29.02 -42.60 8.69
CA ILE A 277 29.07 -43.55 7.57
C ILE A 277 28.14 -43.08 6.45
N TYR A 278 26.88 -42.79 6.80
CA TYR A 278 25.82 -42.39 5.88
C TYR A 278 24.99 -41.25 6.43
N ARG A 279 24.36 -40.49 5.53
CA ARG A 279 23.26 -39.59 5.85
C ARG A 279 22.03 -40.05 5.08
N ILE A 280 20.98 -40.39 5.82
CA ILE A 280 19.72 -40.89 5.26
C ILE A 280 18.66 -39.83 5.55
N ALA A 281 17.84 -39.50 4.55
CA ALA A 281 16.69 -38.63 4.74
C ALA A 281 15.43 -39.24 4.13
N ASN A 282 14.31 -39.10 4.82
CA ASN A 282 13.01 -39.44 4.25
C ASN A 282 12.54 -38.26 3.38
N LEU A 283 12.45 -38.49 2.07
CA LEU A 283 12.11 -37.47 1.07
C LEU A 283 10.61 -37.40 0.76
N SER A 284 9.74 -38.12 1.49
CA SER A 284 8.28 -38.07 1.28
C SER A 284 7.67 -36.70 1.59
N THR A 285 8.39 -35.85 2.31
CA THR A 285 8.08 -34.45 2.54
C THR A 285 9.34 -33.63 2.26
N VAL A 286 9.20 -32.53 1.54
CA VAL A 286 10.32 -31.61 1.26
C VAL A 286 9.93 -30.19 1.62
N TRP A 287 10.94 -29.36 1.84
CA TRP A 287 10.74 -27.95 2.13
C TRP A 287 11.09 -27.12 0.91
N LEU A 288 10.24 -26.17 0.54
CA LEU A 288 10.63 -25.08 -0.35
C LEU A 288 11.10 -23.91 0.53
N MET A 289 12.39 -23.61 0.45
CA MET A 289 13.02 -22.52 1.18
C MET A 289 13.02 -21.26 0.32
N LEU A 290 12.09 -20.37 0.61
CA LEU A 290 11.99 -19.05 -0.01
C LEU A 290 12.92 -18.08 0.72
N LYS A 291 13.60 -17.22 -0.04
CA LYS A 291 14.43 -16.14 0.49
C LYS A 291 13.73 -14.82 0.21
N LEU A 292 13.17 -14.22 1.26
CA LEU A 292 12.41 -12.98 1.16
C LEU A 292 13.17 -11.81 1.77
N TYR A 293 12.98 -10.60 1.27
CA TYR A 293 13.47 -9.41 1.96
C TYR A 293 12.70 -9.22 3.29
N PRO A 294 13.29 -8.61 4.33
CA PRO A 294 12.65 -8.45 5.63
C PRO A 294 11.28 -7.76 5.56
N GLU A 295 11.14 -6.74 4.72
CA GLU A 295 9.89 -6.04 4.45
C GLU A 295 8.81 -6.96 3.88
N ASP A 296 9.17 -7.89 2.99
CA ASP A 296 8.23 -8.87 2.43
C ASP A 296 7.89 -9.95 3.45
N ALA A 297 8.90 -10.49 4.14
CA ALA A 297 8.75 -11.53 5.15
C ALA A 297 7.87 -11.09 6.31
N SER A 298 7.92 -9.80 6.70
CA SER A 298 7.06 -9.23 7.74
C SER A 298 5.56 -9.33 7.44
N ARG A 299 5.19 -9.50 6.15
CA ARG A 299 3.81 -9.60 5.68
C ARG A 299 3.35 -11.04 5.47
N ILE A 300 4.27 -12.00 5.58
CA ILE A 300 3.96 -13.42 5.43
C ILE A 300 3.49 -14.00 6.76
N ARG A 301 2.44 -14.81 6.72
CA ARG A 301 1.88 -15.48 7.91
C ARG A 301 2.09 -16.98 7.86
N PHE A 302 2.20 -17.59 9.04
CA PHE A 302 2.14 -19.03 9.20
C PHE A 302 0.84 -19.58 8.59
N GLY A 303 0.91 -20.70 7.86
CA GLY A 303 -0.24 -21.32 7.22
C GLY A 303 -0.67 -20.68 5.90
N GLN A 304 -0.10 -19.53 5.49
CA GLN A 304 -0.44 -18.87 4.23
C GLN A 304 -0.15 -19.77 3.03
N VAL A 305 -1.04 -19.76 2.04
CA VAL A 305 -0.91 -20.56 0.83
C VAL A 305 0.17 -19.99 -0.08
N VAL A 306 1.05 -20.87 -0.55
CA VAL A 306 2.09 -20.57 -1.53
C VAL A 306 1.91 -21.46 -2.74
N LYS A 307 1.82 -20.84 -3.92
CA LYS A 307 1.79 -21.55 -5.20
C LYS A 307 3.20 -21.58 -5.76
N ALA A 308 3.73 -22.75 -6.06
CA ALA A 308 5.09 -22.92 -6.57
C ALA A 308 5.11 -23.71 -7.87
N GLU A 309 5.98 -23.32 -8.80
CA GLU A 309 6.26 -24.03 -10.04
C GLU A 309 7.74 -24.39 -10.07
N LEU A 310 8.06 -25.68 -10.26
CA LEU A 310 9.45 -26.14 -10.35
C LEU A 310 10.01 -25.84 -11.73
N THR A 311 11.27 -25.42 -11.76
CA THR A 311 11.99 -25.20 -13.01
C THR A 311 12.17 -26.51 -13.78
N SER A 312 12.31 -27.65 -13.07
CA SER A 312 12.43 -28.96 -13.70
C SER A 312 11.11 -29.57 -14.17
N LEU A 313 9.95 -29.02 -13.76
CA LEU A 313 8.60 -29.50 -14.09
C LEU A 313 7.70 -28.33 -14.54
N PRO A 314 7.97 -27.73 -15.72
CA PRO A 314 7.21 -26.57 -16.20
C PRO A 314 5.73 -26.93 -16.46
N GLY A 315 4.82 -26.05 -16.06
CA GLY A 315 3.37 -26.18 -16.23
C GLY A 315 2.64 -26.91 -15.10
N LYS A 316 3.35 -27.49 -14.11
CA LYS A 316 2.73 -28.11 -12.93
C LYS A 316 2.80 -27.15 -11.73
N MET A 317 1.65 -26.58 -11.37
CA MET A 317 1.52 -25.71 -10.20
C MET A 317 1.30 -26.56 -8.94
N LEU A 318 2.24 -26.48 -8.00
CA LEU A 318 2.15 -27.11 -6.69
C LEU A 318 1.64 -26.09 -5.67
N THR A 319 0.88 -26.58 -4.70
CA THR A 319 0.36 -25.74 -3.61
C THR A 319 0.91 -26.24 -2.28
N GLY A 320 1.54 -25.36 -1.52
CA GLY A 320 2.11 -25.61 -0.20
C GLY A 320 1.68 -24.54 0.79
N ARG A 321 1.97 -24.75 2.07
CA ARG A 321 1.66 -23.78 3.15
C ARG A 321 2.93 -23.38 3.89
N VAL A 322 2.99 -22.12 4.29
CA VAL A 322 4.10 -21.59 5.10
C VAL A 322 4.13 -22.30 6.44
N ALA A 323 5.25 -22.96 6.73
CA ALA A 323 5.49 -23.69 7.97
C ALA A 323 6.32 -22.93 8.97
N PHE A 324 7.20 -22.06 8.50
CA PHE A 324 8.08 -21.33 9.39
C PHE A 324 8.59 -20.07 8.69
N VAL A 325 8.68 -18.98 9.44
CA VAL A 325 9.32 -17.73 9.03
C VAL A 325 10.47 -17.52 10.01
N ASP A 326 11.72 -17.45 9.53
CA ASP A 326 12.89 -17.32 10.39
C ASP A 326 12.81 -16.00 11.20
N PRO A 327 12.92 -16.04 12.54
CA PRO A 327 12.95 -14.82 13.35
C PRO A 327 14.24 -14.01 13.16
N ARG A 328 15.24 -14.55 12.44
CA ARG A 328 16.52 -13.90 12.18
C ARG A 328 16.66 -13.55 10.70
N VAL A 329 17.31 -12.43 10.45
CA VAL A 329 17.75 -12.03 9.11
C VAL A 329 19.14 -12.60 8.86
N ASP A 330 19.33 -13.28 7.73
CA ASP A 330 20.64 -13.73 7.28
C ASP A 330 21.50 -12.52 6.91
N LYS A 331 22.64 -12.38 7.59
CA LYS A 331 23.54 -11.22 7.44
C LYS A 331 24.23 -11.17 6.07
N SER A 332 24.35 -12.30 5.37
CA SER A 332 25.10 -12.42 4.13
C SER A 332 24.32 -11.87 2.92
N ASN A 333 23.04 -12.23 2.83
CA ASN A 333 22.15 -11.86 1.72
C ASN A 333 21.05 -10.88 2.14
N ARG A 334 20.95 -10.55 3.44
CA ARG A 334 19.90 -9.70 4.03
C ARG A 334 18.50 -10.22 3.75
N THR A 335 18.31 -11.53 3.79
CA THR A 335 17.00 -12.17 3.58
C THR A 335 16.53 -12.91 4.83
N VAL A 336 15.23 -13.12 4.91
CA VAL A 336 14.56 -13.98 5.89
C VAL A 336 14.13 -15.25 5.17
N GLY A 337 14.49 -16.40 5.75
CA GLY A 337 14.09 -17.70 5.25
C GLY A 337 12.62 -17.98 5.57
N VAL A 338 11.82 -18.26 4.54
CA VAL A 338 10.44 -18.72 4.69
C VAL A 338 10.33 -20.15 4.18
N ARG A 339 10.01 -21.07 5.08
CA ARG A 339 9.86 -22.49 4.81
C ARG A 339 8.42 -22.80 4.42
N VAL A 340 8.25 -23.48 3.30
CA VAL A 340 6.95 -23.98 2.83
C VAL A 340 7.01 -25.49 2.72
N GLU A 341 6.05 -26.19 3.31
CA GLU A 341 6.03 -27.66 3.32
C GLU A 341 5.25 -28.21 2.11
N PHE A 342 5.89 -29.13 1.37
CA PHE A 342 5.29 -29.84 0.24
C PHE A 342 5.32 -31.37 0.47
N LEU A 343 4.21 -32.03 0.12
CA LEU A 343 4.15 -33.48 0.03
C LEU A 343 4.87 -33.95 -1.23
N ASN A 344 5.63 -35.02 -1.11
CA ASN A 344 6.48 -35.57 -2.16
C ASN A 344 6.41 -37.10 -2.18
N GLU A 345 5.20 -37.66 -2.11
CA GLU A 345 4.99 -39.12 -2.10
C GLU A 345 5.45 -39.77 -3.41
N ASP A 346 5.29 -39.07 -4.54
CA ASP A 346 5.71 -39.54 -5.86
C ASP A 346 7.23 -39.40 -6.10
N GLY A 347 7.97 -38.72 -5.20
CA GLY A 347 9.41 -38.49 -5.33
C GLY A 347 9.81 -37.55 -6.47
N GLU A 348 8.88 -36.81 -7.07
CA GLU A 348 9.14 -35.87 -8.17
C GLU A 348 9.91 -34.63 -7.72
N LEU A 349 9.73 -34.20 -6.47
CA LEU A 349 10.39 -33.01 -5.91
C LEU A 349 11.77 -33.42 -5.40
N ARG A 350 12.80 -32.99 -6.14
CA ARG A 350 14.20 -33.32 -5.83
C ARG A 350 14.84 -32.19 -5.03
N PRO A 351 15.45 -32.48 -3.87
CA PRO A 351 16.26 -31.50 -3.16
C PRO A 351 17.35 -30.90 -4.06
N GLY A 352 17.56 -29.60 -3.95
CA GLY A 352 18.45 -28.79 -4.78
C GLY A 352 17.79 -28.17 -6.02
N ASP A 353 16.55 -28.56 -6.37
CA ASP A 353 15.83 -27.94 -7.49
C ASP A 353 15.32 -26.53 -7.12
N TYR A 354 15.14 -25.68 -8.14
CA TYR A 354 14.63 -24.33 -7.96
C TYR A 354 13.15 -24.26 -8.33
N ALA A 355 12.38 -23.55 -7.50
CA ALA A 355 10.98 -23.27 -7.77
C ALA A 355 10.72 -21.76 -7.75
N GLN A 356 9.89 -21.32 -8.69
CA GLN A 356 9.30 -19.99 -8.66
C GLN A 356 8.04 -20.04 -7.79
N ALA A 357 7.98 -19.22 -6.75
CA ALA A 357 6.86 -19.14 -5.85
C ALA A 357 6.09 -17.84 -6.01
N THR A 358 4.78 -17.93 -5.89
CA THR A 358 3.84 -16.82 -5.94
C THR A 358 2.99 -16.84 -4.68
N ILE A 359 2.99 -15.70 -3.98
CA ILE A 359 2.23 -15.50 -2.73
C ILE A 359 1.32 -14.30 -2.89
N GLU A 360 0.04 -14.47 -2.57
CA GLU A 360 -0.95 -13.39 -2.57
C GLU A 360 -0.98 -12.77 -1.17
N ILE A 361 -0.70 -11.46 -1.09
CA ILE A 361 -0.61 -10.69 0.15
C ILE A 361 -1.67 -9.58 0.10
N PRO A 362 -2.66 -9.56 1.00
CA PRO A 362 -3.63 -8.46 1.07
C PRO A 362 -2.94 -7.16 1.48
N VAL A 363 -3.32 -6.05 0.85
CA VAL A 363 -2.85 -4.69 1.16
C VAL A 363 -3.80 -4.07 2.16
N GLY A 364 -3.29 -3.62 3.32
CA GLY A 364 -4.07 -3.02 4.40
C GLY A 364 -3.37 -3.17 5.77
N PRO A 365 -3.90 -2.56 6.85
CA PRO A 365 -3.43 -2.81 8.19
C PRO A 365 -3.52 -4.30 8.48
N GLN A 366 -2.43 -4.87 8.99
CA GLN A 366 -2.25 -6.30 9.20
C GLN A 366 -3.06 -6.80 10.40
N GLY A 367 -4.38 -6.70 10.32
CA GLY A 367 -5.32 -7.25 11.29
C GLY A 367 -5.56 -8.74 11.08
N ASP A 368 -6.79 -9.14 11.34
CA ASP A 368 -7.24 -10.50 11.14
C ASP A 368 -7.38 -10.87 9.65
N VAL A 369 -6.97 -12.07 9.29
CA VAL A 369 -7.05 -12.60 7.91
C VAL A 369 -8.06 -13.74 7.86
N PHE A 370 -8.96 -13.71 6.88
CA PHE A 370 -9.85 -14.83 6.62
C PHE A 370 -9.27 -15.77 5.56
N ASP A 371 -9.04 -17.03 5.94
CA ASP A 371 -8.79 -18.16 5.04
C ASP A 371 -9.85 -19.22 5.34
N ALA A 372 -10.66 -19.60 4.35
CA ALA A 372 -11.76 -20.54 4.50
C ALA A 372 -11.31 -21.94 4.97
N GLU A 373 -10.07 -22.35 4.65
CA GLU A 373 -9.52 -23.63 5.09
C GLU A 373 -9.02 -23.60 6.54
N LEU A 374 -8.75 -22.41 7.09
CA LEU A 374 -8.25 -22.21 8.45
C LEU A 374 -9.30 -21.65 9.41
N ALA A 375 -10.41 -21.11 8.92
CA ALA A 375 -11.49 -20.56 9.72
C ALA A 375 -12.07 -21.59 10.69
N GLY A 376 -12.00 -21.32 12.00
CA GLY A 376 -12.48 -22.20 13.06
C GLY A 376 -11.72 -23.52 13.20
N LYS A 377 -10.49 -23.61 12.64
CA LYS A 377 -9.70 -24.83 12.63
C LYS A 377 -8.55 -24.81 13.64
N TRP A 378 -8.00 -25.99 13.85
CA TRP A 378 -6.83 -26.26 14.68
C TRP A 378 -5.70 -26.73 13.78
N ILE A 379 -4.52 -26.13 13.93
CA ILE A 379 -3.34 -26.36 13.09
C ILE A 379 -2.15 -26.77 13.97
N SER A 380 -1.30 -27.68 13.44
CA SER A 380 -0.07 -28.09 14.12
C SER A 380 1.02 -27.03 13.95
N PRO A 381 1.69 -26.56 15.02
CA PRO A 381 2.76 -25.56 14.93
C PRO A 381 3.97 -25.98 14.07
N MET A 382 4.17 -27.28 13.88
CA MET A 382 5.30 -27.84 13.10
C MET A 382 4.88 -28.45 11.76
N HIS A 383 3.58 -28.66 11.53
CA HIS A 383 3.08 -29.32 10.32
C HIS A 383 1.81 -28.60 9.84
N PRO A 384 1.93 -27.49 9.09
CA PRO A 384 0.78 -26.69 8.66
C PRO A 384 -0.24 -27.44 7.81
N GLN A 385 0.17 -28.57 7.21
CA GLN A 385 -0.71 -29.46 6.45
C GLN A 385 -1.71 -30.20 7.35
N VAL A 386 -1.42 -30.31 8.66
CA VAL A 386 -2.32 -30.95 9.63
C VAL A 386 -3.32 -29.93 10.15
N ILE A 387 -4.47 -29.87 9.47
CA ILE A 387 -5.62 -29.05 9.86
C ILE A 387 -6.74 -29.97 10.35
N ARG A 388 -7.35 -29.62 11.49
CA ARG A 388 -8.47 -30.35 12.10
C ARG A 388 -9.57 -29.39 12.52
N SER A 389 -10.81 -29.88 12.54
CA SER A 389 -11.97 -29.11 13.01
C SER A 389 -12.04 -29.04 14.55
N GLU A 390 -11.33 -29.92 15.24
CA GLU A 390 -11.40 -30.09 16.69
C GLU A 390 -10.00 -30.06 17.30
N PRO A 391 -9.87 -29.67 18.59
CA PRO A 391 -8.62 -29.78 19.31
C PRO A 391 -8.18 -31.25 19.42
N GLY A 392 -6.87 -31.47 19.43
CA GLY A 392 -6.29 -32.81 19.53
C GLY A 392 -4.78 -32.76 19.38
N ASP A 393 -4.17 -33.92 19.13
CA ASP A 393 -2.73 -34.05 18.91
C ASP A 393 -2.42 -34.25 17.42
N CYS A 394 -1.28 -33.74 16.99
CA CYS A 394 -0.78 -33.91 15.63
C CYS A 394 -0.36 -35.37 15.38
N PRO A 395 -0.81 -36.03 14.30
CA PRO A 395 -0.49 -37.43 14.04
C PRO A 395 0.98 -37.65 13.61
N ILE A 396 1.69 -36.58 13.25
CA ILE A 396 3.08 -36.66 12.77
C ILE A 396 4.07 -36.48 13.92
N CYS A 397 3.87 -35.47 14.78
CA CYS A 397 4.80 -35.13 15.87
C CYS A 397 4.25 -35.33 17.29
N GLY A 398 2.96 -35.62 17.45
CA GLY A 398 2.31 -35.81 18.76
C GLY A 398 2.05 -34.52 19.55
N MET A 399 2.39 -33.33 19.03
CA MET A 399 2.12 -32.06 19.72
C MET A 399 0.66 -31.65 19.65
N LYS A 400 0.19 -30.94 20.68
CA LYS A 400 -1.16 -30.35 20.72
C LYS A 400 -1.36 -29.37 19.57
N LEU A 401 -2.48 -29.52 18.88
CA LEU A 401 -2.93 -28.57 17.87
C LEU A 401 -3.29 -27.24 18.55
N VAL A 402 -3.09 -26.15 17.81
CA VAL A 402 -3.28 -24.78 18.26
C VAL A 402 -4.39 -24.15 17.40
N PRO A 403 -5.30 -23.33 17.96
CA PRO A 403 -6.33 -22.69 17.15
C PRO A 403 -5.66 -21.73 16.15
N THR A 404 -6.17 -21.70 14.93
CA THR A 404 -5.64 -20.85 13.84
C THR A 404 -5.73 -19.36 14.18
N SER A 405 -6.66 -18.96 15.06
CA SER A 405 -6.78 -17.60 15.59
C SER A 405 -5.53 -17.09 16.30
N ARG A 406 -4.69 -17.97 16.86
CA ARG A 406 -3.40 -17.58 17.42
C ARG A 406 -2.44 -16.99 16.37
N TYR A 407 -2.62 -17.39 15.11
CA TYR A 407 -1.81 -16.92 13.98
C TYR A 407 -2.50 -15.76 13.22
N GLY A 408 -3.53 -15.15 13.82
CA GLY A 408 -4.25 -14.02 13.24
C GLY A 408 -5.25 -14.41 12.15
N TYR A 409 -5.77 -15.64 12.18
CA TYR A 409 -6.87 -16.07 11.32
C TYR A 409 -8.22 -15.96 12.02
N THR A 410 -9.24 -15.51 11.30
CA THR A 410 -10.60 -15.40 11.85
C THR A 410 -11.54 -16.46 11.31
N ASP A 411 -12.55 -16.75 12.12
CA ASP A 411 -13.61 -17.71 11.79
C ASP A 411 -14.64 -17.10 10.83
N GLN A 412 -14.69 -15.76 10.76
CA GLN A 412 -15.65 -15.01 9.94
C GLN A 412 -14.93 -14.23 8.85
N PRO A 413 -15.54 -14.09 7.65
CA PRO A 413 -15.00 -13.25 6.59
C PRO A 413 -14.77 -11.82 7.08
N VAL A 414 -13.51 -11.38 7.08
CA VAL A 414 -13.15 -10.01 7.41
C VAL A 414 -13.48 -9.11 6.22
N VAL A 415 -14.19 -8.01 6.46
CA VAL A 415 -14.36 -6.95 5.47
C VAL A 415 -12.98 -6.37 5.19
N ARG A 416 -12.44 -6.64 4.01
CA ARG A 416 -11.13 -6.12 3.61
C ARG A 416 -11.24 -4.61 3.42
N GLU A 417 -10.27 -3.87 3.95
CA GLU A 417 -10.18 -2.44 3.67
C GLU A 417 -10.02 -2.23 2.17
N GLU A 418 -11.00 -1.56 1.58
CA GLU A 418 -10.97 -1.22 0.17
C GLU A 418 -10.06 -0.01 -0.03
N SER A 419 -9.17 -0.10 -1.01
CA SER A 419 -8.31 1.02 -1.40
C SER A 419 -8.84 1.64 -2.69
N ILE A 420 -8.62 2.94 -2.84
CA ILE A 420 -8.90 3.61 -4.11
C ILE A 420 -7.83 3.16 -5.11
N THR A 421 -8.27 2.67 -6.26
CA THR A 421 -7.39 2.19 -7.32
C THR A 421 -7.68 2.85 -8.64
N VAL A 422 -6.61 3.10 -9.40
CA VAL A 422 -6.68 3.56 -10.78
C VAL A 422 -5.84 2.67 -11.68
N PRO A 423 -6.17 2.55 -12.98
CA PRO A 423 -5.28 1.88 -13.92
C PRO A 423 -3.89 2.51 -13.90
N ARG A 424 -2.84 1.68 -13.90
CA ARG A 424 -1.44 2.16 -13.86
C ARG A 424 -1.14 3.14 -15.00
N SER A 425 -1.81 3.00 -16.15
CA SER A 425 -1.64 3.89 -17.30
C SER A 425 -2.20 5.29 -17.09
N ALA A 426 -3.03 5.52 -16.06
CA ALA A 426 -3.53 6.84 -15.71
C ALA A 426 -2.51 7.70 -14.97
N LEU A 427 -1.52 7.05 -14.36
CA LEU A 427 -0.53 7.66 -13.50
C LEU A 427 0.64 8.22 -14.32
N LEU A 428 0.96 9.50 -14.12
CA LEU A 428 2.21 10.12 -14.58
C LEU A 428 3.10 10.42 -13.38
N MET A 429 4.39 10.10 -13.50
CA MET A 429 5.38 10.28 -12.42
C MET A 429 6.56 11.10 -12.91
N ALA A 430 6.98 12.08 -12.11
CA ALA A 430 8.19 12.87 -12.35
C ALA A 430 8.88 13.17 -11.02
N GLY A 431 10.02 12.51 -10.78
CA GLY A 431 10.71 12.57 -9.50
C GLY A 431 9.81 12.06 -8.37
N ASP A 432 9.64 12.89 -7.35
CA ASP A 432 8.84 12.55 -6.16
C ASP A 432 7.35 12.89 -6.32
N ARG A 433 6.95 13.48 -7.45
CA ARG A 433 5.58 13.92 -7.69
C ARG A 433 4.87 12.98 -8.65
N SER A 434 3.63 12.69 -8.29
CA SER A 434 2.73 11.81 -9.05
C SER A 434 1.45 12.56 -9.34
N VAL A 435 1.02 12.56 -10.60
CA VAL A 435 -0.17 13.28 -11.05
C VAL A 435 -1.06 12.39 -11.92
N VAL A 436 -2.35 12.69 -11.87
CA VAL A 436 -3.40 12.06 -12.68
C VAL A 436 -4.26 13.17 -13.28
N TYR A 437 -4.73 12.96 -14.51
CA TYR A 437 -5.66 13.89 -15.16
C TYR A 437 -7.10 13.40 -14.98
N VAL A 438 -7.91 14.15 -14.25
CA VAL A 438 -9.31 13.85 -13.97
C VAL A 438 -10.21 14.59 -14.96
N GLU A 439 -11.08 13.85 -15.62
CA GLU A 439 -12.13 14.38 -16.48
C GLU A 439 -13.31 14.82 -15.62
N THR A 440 -13.42 16.13 -15.39
CA THR A 440 -14.51 16.76 -14.61
C THR A 440 -15.76 16.96 -15.45
N ASP A 441 -15.58 17.36 -16.71
CA ASP A 441 -16.63 17.46 -17.73
C ASP A 441 -16.15 16.81 -19.04
N PRO A 442 -17.06 16.43 -19.97
CA PRO A 442 -16.67 15.84 -21.24
C PRO A 442 -15.61 16.64 -22.02
N GLY A 443 -14.36 16.15 -22.02
CA GLY A 443 -13.22 16.81 -22.66
C GLY A 443 -12.47 17.85 -21.79
N ARG A 444 -12.93 18.11 -20.56
CA ARG A 444 -12.28 18.99 -19.58
C ARG A 444 -11.46 18.16 -18.61
N PHE A 445 -10.15 18.35 -18.60
CA PHE A 445 -9.20 17.57 -17.79
C PHE A 445 -8.49 18.46 -16.77
N GLU A 446 -8.61 18.13 -15.51
CA GLU A 446 -7.97 18.79 -14.37
C GLU A 446 -6.77 17.96 -13.89
N ILE A 447 -5.65 18.62 -13.55
CA ILE A 447 -4.50 17.96 -12.96
C ILE A 447 -4.72 17.73 -11.46
N ARG A 448 -4.55 16.49 -11.00
CA ARG A 448 -4.58 16.14 -9.58
C ARG A 448 -3.24 15.55 -9.16
N ILE A 449 -2.67 16.12 -8.10
CA ILE A 449 -1.53 15.51 -7.41
C ILE A 449 -2.08 14.38 -6.54
N VAL A 450 -1.45 13.21 -6.63
CA VAL A 450 -1.88 12.02 -5.91
C VAL A 450 -0.76 11.48 -5.03
N THR A 451 -1.12 11.02 -3.83
CA THR A 451 -0.20 10.26 -2.98
C THR A 451 -0.38 8.79 -3.29
N LEU A 452 0.70 8.14 -3.72
CA LEU A 452 0.67 6.75 -4.14
C LEU A 452 0.88 5.79 -2.97
N GLY A 453 0.10 4.71 -2.98
CA GLY A 453 0.35 3.50 -2.21
C GLY A 453 1.15 2.48 -3.04
N PRO A 454 1.02 1.19 -2.74
CA PRO A 454 1.64 0.13 -3.52
C PRO A 454 1.20 0.17 -4.99
N ILE A 455 2.17 0.17 -5.91
CA ILE A 455 1.89 0.05 -7.34
C ILE A 455 1.80 -1.44 -7.67
N LEU A 456 0.66 -1.86 -8.21
CA LEU A 456 0.41 -3.23 -8.65
C LEU A 456 0.84 -3.38 -10.12
N MET A 457 0.62 -4.58 -10.67
CA MET A 457 0.98 -4.88 -12.06
C MET A 457 0.22 -4.01 -13.06
N ASN A 458 -1.10 -3.92 -12.93
CA ASN A 458 -1.98 -3.19 -13.87
C ASN A 458 -2.64 -1.95 -13.27
N GLU A 459 -2.56 -1.78 -11.96
CA GLU A 459 -3.27 -0.74 -11.20
C GLU A 459 -2.31 -0.07 -10.21
N ALA A 460 -2.66 1.11 -9.75
CA ALA A 460 -1.97 1.82 -8.69
C ALA A 460 -2.94 2.12 -7.56
N VAL A 461 -2.50 1.87 -6.33
CA VAL A 461 -3.24 2.27 -5.13
C VAL A 461 -3.03 3.77 -4.90
N ILE A 462 -4.11 4.50 -4.68
CA ILE A 462 -4.11 5.93 -4.38
C ILE A 462 -4.50 6.10 -2.91
N LEU A 463 -3.60 6.68 -2.12
CA LEU A 463 -3.84 6.96 -0.71
C LEU A 463 -4.58 8.29 -0.53
N ASP A 464 -4.28 9.27 -1.39
CA ASP A 464 -4.91 10.59 -1.35
C ASP A 464 -4.89 11.26 -2.75
N GLY A 465 -5.82 12.19 -2.97
CA GLY A 465 -5.88 13.05 -4.15
C GLY A 465 -6.97 12.73 -5.19
N LEU A 466 -7.71 11.62 -5.03
CA LEU A 466 -8.82 11.23 -5.92
C LEU A 466 -10.04 10.74 -5.14
N LEU A 467 -11.22 10.87 -5.76
CA LEU A 467 -12.49 10.40 -5.25
C LEU A 467 -13.01 9.21 -6.07
N VAL A 468 -13.77 8.32 -5.41
CA VAL A 468 -14.41 7.17 -6.08
C VAL A 468 -15.46 7.68 -7.07
N GLY A 469 -15.48 7.10 -8.28
CA GLY A 469 -16.39 7.49 -9.36
C GLY A 469 -15.84 8.59 -10.30
N GLU A 470 -14.72 9.24 -9.96
CA GLU A 470 -14.06 10.17 -10.86
C GLU A 470 -13.55 9.45 -12.12
N LYS A 471 -13.48 10.16 -13.25
CA LYS A 471 -12.96 9.60 -14.51
C LYS A 471 -11.54 10.06 -14.72
N VAL A 472 -10.59 9.15 -14.77
CA VAL A 472 -9.17 9.47 -14.99
C VAL A 472 -8.75 9.12 -16.41
N ALA A 473 -7.94 9.97 -17.03
CA ALA A 473 -7.35 9.69 -18.33
C ALA A 473 -6.40 8.49 -18.23
N THR A 474 -6.61 7.46 -19.04
CA THR A 474 -5.76 6.24 -19.10
C THR A 474 -4.94 6.15 -20.38
N SER A 475 -5.23 7.01 -21.36
CA SER A 475 -4.51 7.12 -22.61
C SER A 475 -4.49 8.58 -23.07
N GLY A 476 -3.41 8.99 -23.72
CA GLY A 476 -3.19 10.38 -24.15
C GLY A 476 -2.78 11.32 -23.02
N ASN A 477 -2.43 10.80 -21.84
CA ASN A 477 -2.03 11.57 -20.65
C ASN A 477 -0.92 12.60 -20.94
N PHE A 478 0.12 12.22 -21.69
CA PHE A 478 1.20 13.13 -22.08
C PHE A 478 0.75 14.26 -23.04
N LEU A 479 -0.28 14.04 -23.86
CA LEU A 479 -0.83 15.08 -24.72
C LEU A 479 -1.59 16.11 -23.90
N ILE A 480 -2.40 15.64 -22.94
CA ILE A 480 -3.08 16.50 -21.98
C ILE A 480 -2.04 17.33 -21.21
N ASP A 481 -0.99 16.67 -20.73
CA ASP A 481 0.13 17.32 -20.04
C ASP A 481 0.85 18.37 -20.88
N SER A 482 1.12 18.04 -22.14
CA SER A 482 1.74 18.98 -23.09
C SER A 482 0.84 20.19 -23.34
N GLN A 483 -0.47 20.01 -23.44
CA GLN A 483 -1.42 21.13 -23.57
C GLN A 483 -1.46 22.00 -22.31
N MET A 484 -1.44 21.40 -21.12
CA MET A 484 -1.31 22.14 -19.86
C MET A 484 -0.03 22.97 -19.82
N GLN A 485 1.10 22.39 -20.20
CA GLN A 485 2.39 23.07 -20.25
C GLN A 485 2.41 24.21 -21.28
N LEU A 486 1.85 24.00 -22.48
CA LEU A 486 1.74 25.02 -23.53
C LEU A 486 0.81 26.16 -23.12
N ALA A 487 -0.24 25.87 -22.36
CA ALA A 487 -1.13 26.85 -21.78
C ALA A 487 -0.51 27.59 -20.58
N GLY A 488 0.70 27.23 -20.15
CA GLY A 488 1.38 27.81 -18.99
C GLY A 488 0.78 27.38 -17.64
N LYS A 489 -0.08 26.37 -17.64
CA LYS A 489 -0.74 25.80 -16.45
C LYS A 489 0.18 24.81 -15.72
N PRO A 490 -0.17 24.39 -14.49
CA PRO A 490 0.53 23.31 -13.81
C PRO A 490 0.55 22.04 -14.66
N SER A 491 1.68 21.33 -14.66
CA SER A 491 1.91 20.13 -15.47
C SER A 491 2.73 19.13 -14.67
N LEU A 492 3.00 17.95 -15.22
CA LEU A 492 3.84 16.94 -14.59
C LEU A 492 5.22 17.49 -14.15
N ILE A 493 5.84 18.35 -14.98
CA ILE A 493 7.19 18.90 -14.73
C ILE A 493 7.16 20.03 -13.69
N ASP A 494 6.08 20.80 -13.65
CA ASP A 494 5.90 21.87 -12.66
C ASP A 494 4.43 21.93 -12.20
N PRO A 495 4.03 21.01 -11.31
CA PRO A 495 2.66 20.96 -10.80
C PRO A 495 2.36 22.06 -9.77
N THR A 496 3.36 22.88 -9.43
CA THR A 496 3.32 23.91 -8.38
C THR A 496 3.25 25.34 -8.91
N LYS A 497 3.02 25.53 -10.22
CA LYS A 497 3.00 26.84 -10.90
C LYS A 497 1.88 27.79 -10.47
N VAL A 498 0.97 27.32 -9.63
CA VAL A 498 -0.08 28.10 -8.99
C VAL A 498 0.11 27.94 -7.48
N LYS A 499 0.04 29.05 -6.73
CA LYS A 499 0.17 28.99 -5.26
C LYS A 499 -0.83 27.95 -4.74
N PRO A 500 -0.38 26.92 -4.02
CA PRO A 500 -1.30 25.97 -3.42
C PRO A 500 -2.24 26.77 -2.51
N LYS A 501 -3.54 26.48 -2.60
CA LYS A 501 -4.44 26.71 -1.46
C LYS A 501 -3.71 26.13 -0.24
N PRO A 502 -3.54 26.89 0.86
CA PRO A 502 -2.68 26.48 1.98
C PRO A 502 -3.00 25.04 2.36
N GLU A 503 -1.95 24.24 2.60
CA GLU A 503 -2.07 22.87 3.10
C GLU A 503 -3.14 22.88 4.20
N LEU A 504 -4.22 22.11 4.02
CA LEU A 504 -5.27 21.94 5.03
C LEU A 504 -4.65 21.20 6.22
N ARG A 505 -3.90 21.92 7.03
CA ARG A 505 -3.36 21.43 8.29
C ARG A 505 -4.51 21.44 9.27
N ASN A 506 -4.73 20.30 9.89
CA ASN A 506 -5.73 20.15 10.92
C ASN A 506 -5.18 20.66 12.26
N THR A 507 -4.79 21.93 12.25
CA THR A 507 -4.25 22.69 13.38
C THR A 507 -5.13 23.92 13.58
N PRO A 508 -5.26 24.42 14.82
CA PRO A 508 -6.01 25.64 15.10
C PRO A 508 -5.54 26.83 14.25
N LEU A 509 -6.44 27.78 13.98
CA LEU A 509 -6.05 29.08 13.45
C LEU A 509 -5.08 29.77 14.43
N ASP A 510 -3.92 30.16 13.92
CA ASP A 510 -2.92 30.88 14.68
C ASP A 510 -2.83 32.34 14.22
N PHE A 511 -2.78 33.24 15.20
CA PHE A 511 -2.68 34.68 15.00
C PHE A 511 -1.55 35.20 15.90
N ASP A 512 -0.47 35.68 15.29
CA ASP A 512 0.75 36.11 15.99
C ASP A 512 0.52 37.32 16.91
N GLU A 513 -0.33 38.28 16.49
CA GLU A 513 -0.74 39.45 17.28
C GLU A 513 -2.21 39.79 17.02
N ILE A 514 -3.03 39.86 18.07
CA ILE A 514 -4.45 40.23 17.98
C ILE A 514 -4.57 41.75 18.20
N GLN A 515 -4.90 42.50 17.15
CA GLN A 515 -5.16 43.94 17.22
C GLN A 515 -6.62 44.21 16.90
N ILE A 516 -7.45 44.29 17.94
CA ILE A 516 -8.88 44.50 17.80
C ILE A 516 -9.16 46.00 17.63
N ALA A 517 -9.57 46.39 16.42
CA ALA A 517 -10.08 47.74 16.18
C ALA A 517 -11.51 47.89 16.74
N GLN A 518 -11.73 48.95 17.51
CA GLN A 518 -13.05 49.27 18.05
C GLN A 518 -13.87 50.10 17.06
N LEU A 519 -15.03 49.59 16.69
CA LEU A 519 -15.96 50.27 15.78
C LEU A 519 -17.00 51.05 16.59
N GLU A 520 -17.07 52.36 16.34
CA GLU A 520 -18.05 53.27 16.93
C GLU A 520 -19.36 53.32 16.13
N GLY A 521 -20.44 53.75 16.78
CA GLY A 521 -21.72 54.04 16.12
C GLY A 521 -22.48 52.81 15.63
N GLU A 522 -23.27 52.99 14.57
CA GLU A 522 -24.19 51.98 14.04
C GLU A 522 -23.47 50.73 13.50
N THR A 523 -22.29 50.91 12.91
CA THR A 523 -21.43 49.82 12.41
C THR A 523 -20.96 48.89 13.54
N GLY A 524 -20.54 49.46 14.68
CA GLY A 524 -20.18 48.69 15.87
C GLY A 524 -21.35 47.94 16.49
N GLN A 525 -22.56 48.50 16.44
CA GLN A 525 -23.77 47.80 16.89
C GLN A 525 -24.17 46.66 15.94
N HIS A 526 -23.99 46.83 14.64
CA HIS A 526 -24.26 45.80 13.64
C HIS A 526 -23.31 44.61 13.75
N ILE A 527 -22.02 44.84 13.99
CA ILE A 527 -21.05 43.74 14.13
C ILE A 527 -21.30 42.90 15.40
N GLU A 528 -21.63 43.53 16.53
CA GLU A 528 -21.96 42.81 17.76
C GLU A 528 -23.29 42.04 17.65
N LYS A 529 -24.27 42.58 16.91
CA LYS A 529 -25.50 41.84 16.58
C LYS A 529 -25.23 40.63 15.69
N LEU A 530 -24.30 40.74 14.74
CA LEU A 530 -23.87 39.64 13.88
C LEU A 530 -23.25 38.51 14.72
N TYR A 531 -22.37 38.81 15.67
CA TYR A 531 -21.80 37.81 16.57
C TYR A 531 -22.86 37.11 17.43
N ARG A 532 -23.86 37.85 17.96
CA ARG A 532 -24.96 37.25 18.72
C ARG A 532 -25.78 36.26 17.90
N ALA A 533 -26.15 36.65 16.68
CA ALA A 533 -26.88 35.77 15.77
C ALA A 533 -26.05 34.54 15.37
N TYR A 534 -24.73 34.68 15.19
CA TYR A 534 -23.83 33.54 15.00
C TYR A 534 -23.82 32.58 16.20
N PHE A 535 -23.80 33.08 17.44
CA PHE A 535 -23.83 32.20 18.62
C PHE A 535 -25.14 31.41 18.74
N ASP A 536 -26.25 31.98 18.29
CA ASP A 536 -27.52 31.25 18.25
C ASP A 536 -27.50 30.11 17.20
N ILE A 537 -26.86 30.33 16.05
CA ILE A 537 -26.59 29.29 15.04
C ILE A 537 -25.67 28.19 15.63
N GLN A 538 -24.57 28.57 16.27
CA GLN A 538 -23.62 27.66 16.91
C GLN A 538 -24.31 26.80 17.99
N ARG A 539 -25.19 27.40 18.79
CA ARG A 539 -25.97 26.69 19.83
C ARG A 539 -26.98 25.71 19.24
N ALA A 540 -27.64 26.06 18.13
CA ALA A 540 -28.53 25.15 17.43
C ALA A 540 -27.76 23.91 16.93
N LEU A 541 -26.62 24.11 16.26
CA LEU A 541 -25.81 23.03 15.70
C LEU A 541 -25.20 22.11 16.77
N SER A 542 -24.79 22.67 17.92
CA SER A 542 -24.28 21.88 19.05
C SER A 542 -25.36 21.05 19.75
N THR A 543 -26.65 21.34 19.51
CA THR A 543 -27.77 20.57 20.08
C THR A 543 -28.46 19.65 19.07
N ASP A 544 -27.79 19.39 17.93
CA ASP A 544 -28.27 18.60 16.79
C ASP A 544 -29.54 19.15 16.14
N ARG A 545 -29.65 20.48 16.08
CA ARG A 545 -30.77 21.16 15.41
C ARG A 545 -30.26 22.00 14.24
N VAL A 546 -31.05 22.02 13.16
CA VAL A 546 -30.83 22.96 12.06
C VAL A 546 -31.08 24.38 12.58
N PRO A 547 -30.25 25.37 12.21
CA PRO A 547 -30.44 26.75 12.62
C PRO A 547 -31.81 27.31 12.21
N GLU A 548 -32.40 28.14 13.07
CA GLU A 548 -33.67 28.81 12.76
C GLU A 548 -33.48 29.89 11.68
N GLU A 549 -34.57 30.24 10.98
CA GLU A 549 -34.53 31.24 9.88
C GLU A 549 -34.13 32.64 10.38
N GLU A 550 -34.51 33.01 11.61
CA GLU A 550 -34.31 34.36 12.15
C GLU A 550 -32.81 34.69 12.41
N PRO A 551 -32.00 33.82 13.06
CA PRO A 551 -30.56 34.07 13.19
C PRO A 551 -29.83 34.06 11.84
N VAL A 552 -30.19 33.16 10.92
CA VAL A 552 -29.55 33.03 9.61
C VAL A 552 -29.78 34.28 8.75
N SER A 553 -31.04 34.71 8.64
CA SER A 553 -31.40 35.93 7.89
C SER A 553 -30.83 37.20 8.54
N THR A 554 -30.67 37.22 9.86
CA THR A 554 -30.03 38.33 10.57
C THR A 554 -28.54 38.44 10.23
N VAL A 555 -27.79 37.33 10.20
CA VAL A 555 -26.38 37.33 9.79
C VAL A 555 -26.25 37.77 8.33
N GLU A 556 -27.09 37.26 7.43
CA GLU A 556 -27.11 37.62 6.01
C GLU A 556 -27.33 39.12 5.80
N GLN A 557 -28.41 39.68 6.38
CA GLN A 557 -28.74 41.10 6.23
C GLN A 557 -27.69 42.02 6.87
N LEU A 558 -27.09 41.62 7.99
CA LEU A 558 -26.05 42.41 8.65
C LEU A 558 -24.73 42.36 7.87
N ALA A 559 -24.37 41.22 7.29
CA ALA A 559 -23.20 41.10 6.42
C ALA A 559 -23.34 42.01 5.19
N GLU A 560 -24.49 41.98 4.50
CA GLU A 560 -24.77 42.84 3.34
C GLU A 560 -24.70 44.34 3.71
N LYS A 561 -25.32 44.73 4.84
CA LYS A 561 -25.29 46.12 5.33
C LYS A 561 -23.89 46.59 5.72
N LEU A 562 -23.10 45.73 6.35
CA LEU A 562 -21.71 46.04 6.72
C LEU A 562 -20.82 46.16 5.48
N LEU A 563 -21.02 45.32 4.45
CA LEU A 563 -20.30 45.42 3.17
C LEU A 563 -20.64 46.71 2.40
N ALA A 564 -21.88 47.20 2.53
CA ALA A 564 -22.32 48.47 1.95
C ALA A 564 -21.79 49.71 2.70
N ALA A 565 -21.29 49.56 3.92
CA ALA A 565 -20.68 50.64 4.69
C ALA A 565 -19.22 50.88 4.23
N GLY A 566 -18.91 52.11 3.84
CA GLY A 566 -17.64 52.46 3.18
C GLY A 566 -16.37 52.42 4.06
N GLU A 567 -16.50 52.26 5.39
CA GLU A 567 -15.42 52.50 6.36
C GLU A 567 -14.93 51.21 7.08
N LEU A 568 -14.76 50.10 6.36
CA LEU A 568 -14.19 48.86 6.91
C LEU A 568 -12.80 48.54 6.34
N PRO A 569 -11.86 47.98 7.14
CA PRO A 569 -10.60 47.43 6.66
C PRO A 569 -10.79 46.37 5.56
N GLU A 570 -9.77 46.18 4.72
CA GLU A 570 -9.84 45.22 3.60
C GLU A 570 -9.99 43.76 4.09
N GLY A 571 -9.30 43.37 5.16
CA GLY A 571 -9.40 42.04 5.78
C GLY A 571 -10.82 41.73 6.26
N VAL A 572 -11.38 42.61 7.09
CA VAL A 572 -12.78 42.59 7.55
C VAL A 572 -13.78 42.44 6.41
N ARG A 573 -13.61 43.21 5.32
CA ARG A 573 -14.52 43.16 4.16
C ARG A 573 -14.45 41.80 3.46
N GLU A 574 -13.28 41.19 3.39
CA GLU A 574 -13.14 39.87 2.78
C GLU A 574 -13.80 38.78 3.62
N GLN A 575 -13.65 38.82 4.94
CA GLN A 575 -14.35 37.88 5.83
C GLN A 575 -15.87 38.03 5.76
N LEU A 576 -16.38 39.26 5.67
CA LEU A 576 -17.80 39.52 5.52
C LEU A 576 -18.38 38.98 4.20
N LYS A 577 -17.63 39.02 3.09
CA LYS A 577 -18.04 38.38 1.83
C LYS A 577 -18.10 36.87 1.95
N VAL A 578 -17.13 36.26 2.64
CA VAL A 578 -17.15 34.80 2.87
C VAL A 578 -18.39 34.41 3.67
N ILE A 579 -18.75 35.21 4.69
CA ILE A 579 -19.98 34.99 5.47
C ILE A 579 -21.21 35.15 4.58
N GLU A 580 -21.32 36.25 3.82
CA GLU A 580 -22.45 36.55 2.92
C GLU A 580 -22.66 35.43 1.87
N GLN A 581 -21.59 34.86 1.33
CA GLN A 581 -21.68 33.82 0.30
C GLN A 581 -22.13 32.46 0.84
N ASN A 582 -21.81 32.15 2.11
CA ASN A 582 -21.99 30.81 2.68
C ASN A 582 -23.17 30.71 3.67
N ILE A 583 -23.66 31.83 4.20
CA ILE A 583 -24.83 31.89 5.09
C ILE A 583 -26.18 31.57 4.43
N PRO A 584 -26.45 31.88 3.14
CA PRO A 584 -27.78 31.70 2.58
C PRO A 584 -28.22 30.24 2.63
N HIS A 585 -29.52 30.02 2.86
CA HIS A 585 -30.16 28.70 2.92
C HIS A 585 -29.70 27.77 4.05
N LEU A 586 -28.86 28.21 5.00
CA LEU A 586 -28.39 27.35 6.11
C LEU A 586 -29.54 26.70 6.91
N HIS A 587 -30.68 27.38 7.01
CA HIS A 587 -31.90 26.91 7.69
C HIS A 587 -32.74 25.92 6.88
N HIS A 588 -32.48 25.77 5.57
CA HIS A 588 -33.19 24.85 4.67
C HIS A 588 -32.38 23.58 4.34
N LEU A 589 -31.11 23.54 4.73
CA LEU A 589 -30.22 22.41 4.52
C LEU A 589 -30.46 21.29 5.53
N THR A 590 -29.98 20.08 5.20
CA THR A 590 -29.87 19.02 6.19
C THR A 590 -28.84 19.38 7.27
N LEU A 591 -28.93 18.78 8.46
CA LEU A 591 -28.00 19.07 9.56
C LEU A 591 -26.53 18.85 9.18
N GLU A 592 -26.25 17.84 8.36
CA GLU A 592 -24.89 17.51 7.88
C GLU A 592 -24.37 18.57 6.90
N GLU A 593 -25.19 18.96 5.91
CA GLU A 593 -24.85 20.04 4.97
C GLU A 593 -24.70 21.39 5.67
N ALA A 594 -25.56 21.69 6.65
CA ALA A 594 -25.46 22.89 7.46
C ALA A 594 -24.15 22.94 8.25
N ARG A 595 -23.69 21.81 8.80
CA ARG A 595 -22.38 21.71 9.48
C ARG A 595 -21.19 21.88 8.54
N ILE A 596 -21.30 21.44 7.28
CA ILE A 596 -20.27 21.63 6.27
C ILE A 596 -20.13 23.12 5.95
N ASN A 597 -21.24 23.80 5.64
CA ASN A 597 -21.22 25.23 5.30
C ASN A 597 -20.87 26.11 6.52
N PHE A 598 -21.23 25.67 7.73
CA PHE A 598 -20.87 26.36 8.96
C PHE A 598 -19.36 26.47 9.18
N LYS A 599 -18.54 25.52 8.70
CA LYS A 599 -17.06 25.58 8.85
C LYS A 599 -16.47 26.86 8.28
N LEU A 600 -16.87 27.20 7.05
CA LEU A 600 -16.38 28.39 6.33
C LEU A 600 -16.81 29.67 7.03
N ILE A 601 -18.07 29.72 7.48
CA ILE A 601 -18.62 30.85 8.23
C ILE A 601 -17.90 31.01 9.57
N SER A 602 -17.67 29.91 10.28
CA SER A 602 -17.05 29.88 11.59
C SER A 602 -15.59 30.33 11.53
N ASN A 603 -14.83 29.87 10.54
CA ASN A 603 -13.46 30.30 10.30
C ASN A 603 -13.36 31.81 10.00
N ALA A 604 -14.25 32.31 9.14
CA ALA A 604 -14.33 33.73 8.81
C ALA A 604 -14.69 34.58 10.05
N ILE A 605 -15.60 34.10 10.91
CA ILE A 605 -16.01 34.78 12.13
C ILE A 605 -14.94 34.77 13.21
N VAL A 606 -14.18 33.67 13.37
CA VAL A 606 -13.01 33.62 14.26
C VAL A 606 -12.00 34.69 13.83
N THR A 607 -11.67 34.74 12.54
CA THR A 607 -10.75 35.75 11.99
C THR A 607 -11.29 37.16 12.18
N LEU A 608 -12.57 37.40 11.87
CA LEU A 608 -13.24 38.69 12.04
C LEU A 608 -13.16 39.21 13.49
N ALA A 609 -13.35 38.34 14.48
CA ALA A 609 -13.32 38.71 15.90
C ALA A 609 -11.92 39.09 16.42
N THR A 610 -10.86 38.67 15.72
CA THR A 610 -9.49 39.10 16.02
C THR A 610 -9.16 40.48 15.45
N GLU A 611 -9.91 40.94 14.44
CA GLU A 611 -9.68 42.22 13.76
C GLU A 611 -10.59 43.35 14.29
N VAL A 612 -11.87 43.06 14.58
CA VAL A 612 -12.87 44.09 14.90
C VAL A 612 -13.91 43.68 15.94
N ARG A 613 -14.20 44.62 16.86
CA ARG A 613 -15.28 44.52 17.86
C ARG A 613 -16.02 45.85 17.98
N GLY A 614 -17.27 45.82 18.44
CA GLY A 614 -18.00 47.05 18.73
C GLY A 614 -17.54 47.69 20.05
N VAL A 615 -17.61 49.01 20.17
CA VAL A 615 -17.28 49.72 21.44
C VAL A 615 -18.16 49.28 22.62
N GLU A 616 -19.35 48.74 22.35
CA GLU A 616 -20.27 48.20 23.37
C GLU A 616 -19.92 46.76 23.81
N ALA A 617 -18.83 46.17 23.27
CA ALA A 617 -18.38 44.84 23.64
C ALA A 617 -17.97 44.80 25.12
N THR A 618 -18.59 43.91 25.88
CA THR A 618 -18.33 43.73 27.33
C THR A 618 -17.92 42.31 27.69
N THR A 619 -18.13 41.35 26.79
CA THR A 619 -17.87 39.92 27.02
C THR A 619 -16.73 39.41 26.14
N PRO A 620 -15.80 38.61 26.69
CA PRO A 620 -14.81 37.91 25.90
C PRO A 620 -15.45 36.79 25.06
N PHE A 621 -14.77 36.39 23.99
CA PHE A 621 -15.16 35.23 23.17
C PHE A 621 -14.13 34.11 23.32
N ASN A 622 -14.58 32.88 23.47
CA ASN A 622 -13.72 31.71 23.55
C ASN A 622 -13.56 31.09 22.16
N HIS A 623 -12.32 30.95 21.70
CA HIS A 623 -11.96 30.28 20.46
C HIS A 623 -11.61 28.82 20.76
N PHE A 624 -12.39 27.92 20.20
CA PHE A 624 -12.22 26.48 20.33
C PHE A 624 -11.86 25.84 19.00
N PHE A 625 -11.18 24.70 19.05
CA PHE A 625 -10.78 23.92 17.89
C PHE A 625 -11.13 22.43 18.04
N CYS A 626 -11.59 21.81 16.94
CA CYS A 626 -11.90 20.39 16.89
C CYS A 626 -10.98 19.64 15.91
N PRO A 627 -10.03 18.81 16.38
CA PRO A 627 -9.09 18.08 15.53
C PRO A 627 -9.74 16.92 14.75
N MET A 628 -11.02 16.64 14.93
CA MET A 628 -11.72 15.59 14.17
C MET A 628 -12.42 16.13 12.92
N VAL A 629 -12.47 17.45 12.74
CA VAL A 629 -13.05 18.08 11.56
C VAL A 629 -12.06 17.96 10.39
N LYS A 630 -12.39 17.12 9.42
CA LYS A 630 -11.58 16.95 8.19
C LYS A 630 -11.44 18.30 7.46
N GLN A 631 -10.27 18.52 6.87
CA GLN A 631 -9.89 19.73 6.11
C GLN A 631 -9.47 20.96 6.96
N GLY A 632 -9.23 20.82 8.27
CA GLY A 632 -8.54 21.88 9.04
C GLY A 632 -9.33 23.17 9.28
N GLU A 633 -10.65 23.10 9.17
CA GLU A 633 -11.59 24.22 9.43
C GLU A 633 -12.46 23.89 10.66
N GLY A 634 -11.80 23.43 11.73
CA GLY A 634 -12.44 22.97 12.96
C GLY A 634 -12.63 24.05 14.02
N ASP A 635 -12.33 25.31 13.69
CA ASP A 635 -12.34 26.45 14.60
C ASP A 635 -13.74 27.04 14.77
N TRP A 636 -14.12 27.42 15.98
CA TRP A 636 -15.34 28.18 16.24
C TRP A 636 -15.22 29.12 17.43
N LEU A 637 -16.09 30.14 17.45
CA LEU A 637 -16.25 31.03 18.59
C LEU A 637 -17.45 30.62 19.44
N GLN A 638 -17.33 30.81 20.75
CA GLN A 638 -18.42 30.63 21.70
C GLN A 638 -18.36 31.70 22.79
N ALA A 639 -19.53 32.21 23.20
CA ALA A 639 -19.63 33.17 24.31
C ALA A 639 -19.56 32.51 25.70
N GLU A 640 -20.01 31.25 25.83
CA GLU A 640 -20.01 30.48 27.08
C GLU A 640 -18.64 29.84 27.34
N GLU A 641 -18.26 29.65 28.62
CA GLU A 641 -17.03 28.91 29.00
C GLU A 641 -17.16 27.39 28.81
N LEU A 642 -18.36 26.85 29.01
CA LEU A 642 -18.59 25.42 28.87
C LEU A 642 -18.58 25.01 27.38
N LEU A 643 -17.55 24.28 26.97
CA LEU A 643 -17.35 23.78 25.61
C LEU A 643 -18.60 23.06 25.05
N ARG A 644 -19.13 23.54 23.91
CA ARG A 644 -20.18 22.89 23.13
C ARG A 644 -19.76 22.77 21.66
N ASN A 645 -19.47 21.56 21.20
CA ASN A 645 -19.01 21.30 19.85
C ASN A 645 -20.17 21.40 18.83
N PRO A 646 -20.15 22.36 17.88
CA PRO A 646 -21.20 22.51 16.88
C PRO A 646 -21.13 21.49 15.73
N TYR A 647 -19.98 20.84 15.52
CA TYR A 647 -19.73 19.92 14.41
C TYR A 647 -20.22 18.50 14.70
N PHE A 648 -20.14 18.05 15.95
CA PHE A 648 -20.55 16.70 16.36
C PHE A 648 -21.73 16.67 17.33
N GLY A 649 -22.22 17.84 17.76
CA GLY A 649 -23.43 17.95 18.57
C GLY A 649 -23.38 17.10 19.85
N ARG A 650 -24.46 16.36 20.14
CA ARG A 650 -24.55 15.58 21.39
C ARG A 650 -23.60 14.40 21.46
N GLU A 651 -23.14 13.87 20.32
CA GLU A 651 -22.24 12.72 20.29
C GLU A 651 -20.89 13.03 20.94
N MET A 652 -20.40 14.26 20.73
CA MET A 652 -19.10 14.72 21.25
C MET A 652 -19.18 16.18 21.72
N LEU A 653 -20.21 16.50 22.51
CA LEU A 653 -20.56 17.86 22.89
C LEU A 653 -19.42 18.59 23.63
N SER A 654 -18.68 17.88 24.47
CA SER A 654 -17.57 18.41 25.26
C SER A 654 -16.20 18.06 24.66
N CYS A 655 -16.13 17.75 23.36
CA CYS A 655 -14.87 17.44 22.68
C CYS A 655 -14.36 18.65 21.89
N GLY A 656 -13.10 19.01 22.11
CA GLY A 656 -12.46 20.18 21.53
C GLY A 656 -11.39 20.73 22.47
N GLU A 657 -10.56 21.62 21.96
CA GLU A 657 -9.50 22.29 22.71
C GLU A 657 -9.79 23.79 22.75
N LEU A 658 -9.64 24.41 23.92
CA LEU A 658 -9.66 25.87 24.04
C LEU A 658 -8.32 26.39 23.52
N VAL A 659 -8.36 27.14 22.41
CA VAL A 659 -7.16 27.68 21.77
C VAL A 659 -6.77 28.99 22.45
N ARG A 660 -7.74 29.91 22.62
CA ARG A 660 -7.53 31.22 23.26
C ARG A 660 -8.85 31.89 23.65
N THR A 661 -8.76 32.91 24.48
CA THR A 661 -9.88 33.81 24.82
C THR A 661 -9.60 35.19 24.22
N ILE A 662 -10.51 35.67 23.38
CA ILE A 662 -10.42 36.96 22.69
C ILE A 662 -11.10 38.04 23.57
N PRO A 663 -10.36 39.04 24.08
CA PRO A 663 -10.92 40.07 24.94
C PRO A 663 -11.85 41.04 24.17
N PRO A 664 -12.74 41.77 24.86
CA PRO A 664 -13.59 42.78 24.23
C PRO A 664 -12.83 44.07 23.83
N ASP A 665 -11.67 44.35 24.45
CA ASP A 665 -10.81 45.49 24.16
C ASP A 665 -9.31 45.11 24.21
N ALA A 666 -8.48 45.84 23.44
CA ALA A 666 -7.05 45.56 23.32
C ALA A 666 -6.21 45.95 24.56
N ASN A 667 -6.82 46.49 25.61
CA ASN A 667 -6.12 47.10 26.76
C ASN A 667 -6.10 46.26 28.05
N ASN A 668 -6.61 45.03 28.04
CA ASN A 668 -6.66 44.20 29.24
C ASN A 668 -5.75 42.97 29.12
N ASP A 669 -4.48 43.21 28.82
CA ASP A 669 -3.41 42.25 29.08
C ASP A 669 -2.66 42.71 30.35
N SER A 670 -3.31 42.52 31.50
CA SER A 670 -2.63 42.60 32.80
C SER A 670 -2.49 41.17 33.34
N SER A 671 -1.28 40.65 33.21
CA SER A 671 -0.64 39.65 34.07
C SER A 671 -1.46 39.21 35.30
N ASP A 672 -1.96 37.97 35.29
CA ASP A 672 -2.18 37.21 36.51
C ASP A 672 -1.45 35.87 36.38
N GLU A 673 -0.15 35.95 36.67
CA GLU A 673 0.70 34.84 37.03
C GLU A 673 0.59 34.71 38.57
N SER A 674 -0.39 33.95 39.07
CA SER A 674 -0.32 33.23 40.36
C SER A 674 -1.67 32.58 40.70
N ASP A 675 -1.75 31.26 40.53
CA ASP A 675 -2.33 30.37 41.53
C ASP A 675 -2.11 28.90 41.09
N GLU A 676 -0.98 28.33 41.54
CA GLU A 676 -0.83 26.88 41.65
C GLU A 676 -1.68 26.37 42.81
N PRO A 677 -2.41 25.25 42.63
CA PRO A 677 -2.57 24.26 43.68
C PRO A 677 -1.59 23.11 43.40
N GLN A 678 -0.49 23.06 44.17
CA GLN A 678 0.37 21.88 44.23
C GLN A 678 -0.36 20.73 44.94
N GLU A 679 -0.66 19.67 44.19
CA GLU A 679 -1.02 18.36 44.74
C GLU A 679 0.22 17.47 44.81
N SER A 680 0.43 16.94 46.01
CA SER A 680 1.46 16.02 46.48
C SER A 680 1.58 14.71 45.69
N ASP A 681 2.82 14.29 45.41
CA ASP A 681 3.49 13.09 45.97
C ASP A 681 4.46 12.43 44.97
N LYS A 682 5.76 12.56 45.25
CA LYS A 682 6.77 11.53 44.95
C LYS A 682 7.98 11.68 45.87
N PRO A 683 8.54 10.58 46.45
CA PRO A 683 9.50 10.66 47.55
C PRO A 683 10.94 10.92 47.08
N PRO A 684 11.84 11.38 47.97
CA PRO A 684 13.16 11.86 47.58
C PRO A 684 14.21 10.75 47.45
N GLU A 685 15.11 10.95 46.49
CA GLU A 685 16.42 10.31 46.43
C GLU A 685 17.29 10.86 47.58
N THR A 686 17.92 9.94 48.31
CA THR A 686 18.95 10.25 49.31
C THR A 686 20.33 10.06 48.67
N ASP A 687 21.09 11.15 48.61
CA ASP A 687 22.54 11.13 48.51
C ASP A 687 23.12 10.84 49.90
N ASP A 688 24.04 9.89 50.01
CA ASP A 688 25.02 9.86 51.09
C ASP A 688 26.28 9.11 50.65
N ALA A 689 27.39 9.84 50.65
CA ALA A 689 28.75 9.36 50.41
C ALA A 689 29.38 8.87 51.71
N VAL A 690 29.99 7.67 51.75
CA VAL A 690 31.09 7.33 52.67
C VAL A 690 32.00 6.24 52.08
N ASP A 691 33.32 6.52 52.14
CA ASP A 691 34.48 5.63 51.94
C ASP A 691 34.41 4.27 52.68
N GLN A 692 35.04 3.23 52.13
CA GLN A 692 36.23 2.56 52.73
C GLN A 692 36.60 1.23 52.05
N HIS A 693 37.90 1.12 51.74
CA HIS A 693 38.78 -0.07 51.81
C HIS A 693 38.37 -1.43 51.22
N GLY A 694 39.18 -1.86 50.24
CA GLY A 694 40.18 -2.93 50.50
C GLY A 694 39.86 -4.35 50.03
N GLY A 695 40.54 -4.76 48.94
CA GLY A 695 41.39 -5.96 48.93
C GLY A 695 40.79 -7.34 48.58
N VAL A 696 41.48 -7.99 47.63
CA VAL A 696 41.67 -9.45 47.46
C VAL A 696 40.39 -10.19 46.98
N GLU A 697 40.35 -10.96 45.90
CA GLU A 697 41.28 -11.91 45.27
C GLU A 697 40.94 -12.08 43.79
#